data_AF-A0A4S4E0R5-F1
#
_entry.id   AF-A0A4S4E0R5-F1
#
_cell.length_a   1.000
_cell.length_b   1.000
_cell.length_c   1.000
_cell.angle_alpha   90.00
_cell.angle_beta   90.00
_cell.angle_gamma   90.00
#
_symmetry.space_group_name_H-M   'P 1'
#
loop_
_entity.id
_entity.type
_entity.pdbx_description
1 polymer ?
#
loop_
_entity_poly.entity_id
_entity_poly.type
_entity_poly.pdbx_seq_one_letter_code
_entity_poly.pdbx_strand_id
1 'polypeptide(L)'
;MLGAFPNNLKLLGPMVMKEEAACHDKKRLFYSTLMNDNLLDCIISKVIVIQVAPTLGLQLNSFPRSDFYYDMEYCVEYSTFRTLLTDYSVESCDLSLRDDIETLMITATPLEEMTHCEPYKAELALLDLYSGCGGMSTGLCLGAKLSSVNLVTRWAVDADNSACDSLKLNHPETQVRNENAEDFLELLKGWEKLCQWYVFNNLDTTLKSREDDTREVKSNLNSPSDVKISAGEFEVLRLVDICYEDQGKSGKRGLKFKVRWKGYSSSEDTWEPIEALSDLVLHYYLQICICLSNCQERIQDFVRSGFKSKILPLPGDVDVLCGGPPCQGISGFNRYRNIDAPLDDERNHQIVVFMDIVKFLRPKYVLMENVVDILKFDKASLARYALSRLVNMKYQARLGTMAAGCYGLPQFRLRVFLWGALPSEKLPQYPLPTHDVVVRNWPPLEFEQNTVAYDEGEPRELEEPIILRDAISDLPAVTSHEIREQMTYGMPPETEFQKYIRLTKDEMMGFAQKGVKDAKKAILHDHRPYQLSEDDYLRVCQIPHKKGANFRDLPGLVVGHDNMVRRDATKEQMMLPSGKPMVPDYVLTFEQGKSKRPFARLWWDETVPTVVTFPNLRNQAALHPEQDRVLTIREYARLQGFPDFYRFCGTVKKRYCQVGNAVAVPVARALGYSLGIAVQKLGGNEPLMTLPPKFTFQLCPTD
;
A
#
# COMPACT_ATOMS: atom_id res chain seq x y z
N MET A 1 -34.31 -7.63 8.84
CA MET A 1 -34.91 -8.22 7.61
C MET A 1 -33.78 -8.68 6.70
N LEU A 2 -33.97 -9.75 5.92
CA LEU A 2 -32.88 -10.33 5.13
C LEU A 2 -32.94 -9.82 3.70
N GLY A 3 -31.86 -9.17 3.25
CA GLY A 3 -31.71 -8.74 1.87
C GLY A 3 -30.95 -9.79 1.06
N ALA A 4 -31.42 -10.10 -0.15
CA ALA A 4 -30.49 -10.60 -1.18
C ALA A 4 -29.45 -9.51 -1.45
N PHE A 5 -28.24 -9.89 -1.89
CA PHE A 5 -27.12 -8.99 -2.21
C PHE A 5 -27.63 -7.58 -2.57
N PRO A 6 -27.27 -6.51 -1.82
CA PRO A 6 -28.01 -5.26 -1.78
C PRO A 6 -28.41 -4.79 -3.19
N ASN A 7 -29.67 -4.39 -3.40
CA ASN A 7 -30.13 -3.91 -4.71
C ASN A 7 -29.28 -2.72 -5.23
N ASN A 8 -28.57 -1.99 -4.35
CA ASN A 8 -27.60 -0.96 -4.72
C ASN A 8 -26.37 -1.50 -5.48
N LEU A 9 -26.03 -2.78 -5.31
CA LEU A 9 -25.01 -3.50 -6.10
C LEU A 9 -25.58 -4.17 -7.37
N LYS A 10 -26.92 -4.23 -7.54
CA LYS A 10 -27.57 -4.81 -8.74
C LYS A 10 -27.61 -3.87 -9.94
N LEU A 11 -27.19 -2.61 -9.79
CA LEU A 11 -27.06 -1.65 -10.89
C LEU A 11 -25.65 -1.63 -11.46
N LEU A 12 -25.17 -2.73 -12.06
CA LEU A 12 -23.82 -2.80 -12.64
C LEU A 12 -23.77 -3.61 -13.95
N GLY A 13 -23.28 -2.99 -15.04
CA GLY A 13 -22.58 -3.70 -16.14
C GLY A 13 -21.10 -3.89 -15.79
N PRO A 14 -20.18 -4.42 -16.63
CA PRO A 14 -20.23 -5.28 -17.84
C PRO A 14 -20.10 -6.80 -17.49
N MET A 15 -19.63 -7.68 -18.40
CA MET A 15 -19.58 -9.16 -18.29
C MET A 15 -18.86 -9.70 -17.04
N VAL A 16 -17.72 -9.13 -16.64
CA VAL A 16 -16.95 -9.56 -15.45
C VAL A 16 -17.73 -9.40 -14.14
N MET A 17 -18.53 -8.33 -14.01
CA MET A 17 -19.39 -8.14 -12.84
C MET A 17 -20.58 -9.11 -12.83
N LYS A 18 -21.05 -9.55 -14.01
CA LYS A 18 -22.07 -10.61 -14.12
C LYS A 18 -21.50 -11.97 -13.73
N GLU A 19 -20.25 -12.26 -14.13
CA GLU A 19 -19.53 -13.48 -13.71
C GLU A 19 -19.30 -13.49 -12.20
N GLU A 20 -18.84 -12.38 -11.62
CA GLU A 20 -18.65 -12.30 -10.16
C GLU A 20 -19.99 -12.41 -9.41
N ALA A 21 -21.06 -11.77 -9.90
CA ALA A 21 -22.40 -11.93 -9.35
C ALA A 21 -22.91 -13.39 -9.43
N ALA A 22 -22.47 -14.15 -10.44
CA ALA A 22 -22.79 -15.56 -10.56
C ALA A 22 -21.98 -16.45 -9.59
N CYS A 23 -20.83 -15.99 -9.12
CA CYS A 23 -20.02 -16.68 -8.10
C CYS A 23 -20.64 -16.63 -6.71
N HIS A 24 -21.48 -15.63 -6.42
CA HIS A 24 -22.19 -15.56 -5.14
C HIS A 24 -23.32 -16.60 -5.09
N ASP A 25 -23.38 -17.31 -3.98
CA ASP A 25 -24.48 -18.22 -3.70
C ASP A 25 -25.81 -17.44 -3.62
N LYS A 26 -26.73 -17.77 -4.54
CA LYS A 26 -28.05 -17.13 -4.62
C LYS A 26 -28.91 -17.32 -3.38
N LYS A 27 -28.59 -18.31 -2.53
CA LYS A 27 -29.26 -18.56 -1.25
C LYS A 27 -28.68 -17.74 -0.09
N ARG A 28 -27.52 -17.12 -0.27
CA ARG A 28 -26.87 -16.31 0.77
C ARG A 28 -27.48 -14.92 0.81
N LEU A 29 -28.00 -14.56 1.98
CA LEU A 29 -28.51 -13.23 2.31
C LEU A 29 -27.59 -12.56 3.33
N PHE A 30 -27.79 -11.26 3.52
CA PHE A 30 -27.15 -10.51 4.59
C PHE A 30 -28.23 -9.96 5.51
N TYR A 31 -28.03 -10.13 6.81
CA TYR A 31 -28.89 -9.50 7.81
C TYR A 31 -28.67 -7.98 7.79
N SER A 32 -29.71 -7.19 7.98
CA SER A 32 -29.59 -5.74 8.12
C SER A 32 -30.60 -5.21 9.12
N THR A 33 -30.20 -4.13 9.81
CA THR A 33 -31.02 -3.35 10.74
C THR A 33 -31.95 -2.36 10.03
N LEU A 34 -31.86 -2.22 8.70
CA LEU A 34 -32.79 -1.41 7.92
C LEU A 34 -34.23 -1.92 8.07
N MET A 35 -35.14 -1.00 8.41
CA MET A 35 -36.56 -1.27 8.61
C MET A 35 -37.41 -0.37 7.71
N ASN A 36 -38.52 -0.91 7.23
CA ASN A 36 -39.52 -0.20 6.44
C ASN A 36 -40.91 -0.67 6.86
N ASP A 37 -41.84 0.27 6.99
CA ASP A 37 -43.25 -0.02 7.25
C ASP A 37 -43.98 -0.27 5.93
N ASN A 38 -44.78 -1.34 5.89
CA ASN A 38 -45.53 -1.75 4.72
C ASN A 38 -46.92 -2.25 5.14
N LEU A 39 -47.88 -2.18 4.21
CA LEU A 39 -49.21 -2.76 4.41
C LEU A 39 -49.12 -4.30 4.43
N LEU A 40 -50.04 -4.96 5.15
CA LEU A 40 -50.02 -6.42 5.32
C LEU A 40 -50.22 -7.20 4.01
N ASP A 41 -50.91 -6.60 3.04
CA ASP A 41 -51.14 -7.15 1.71
C ASP A 41 -49.88 -7.15 0.82
N CYS A 42 -48.80 -6.47 1.24
CA CYS A 42 -47.48 -6.59 0.60
C CYS A 42 -46.79 -7.94 0.89
N ILE A 43 -47.27 -8.74 1.85
CA ILE A 43 -46.68 -10.03 2.20
C ILE A 43 -47.04 -11.07 1.13
N ILE A 44 -46.02 -11.58 0.42
CA ILE A 44 -46.19 -12.56 -0.66
C ILE A 44 -46.27 -13.99 -0.11
N SER A 45 -45.26 -14.43 0.65
CA SER A 45 -45.16 -15.81 1.17
C SER A 45 -44.18 -15.91 2.33
N LYS A 46 -44.25 -17.02 3.08
CA LYS A 46 -43.24 -17.38 4.09
C LYS A 46 -42.03 -18.02 3.43
N VAL A 47 -40.84 -17.72 3.95
CA VAL A 47 -39.55 -18.37 3.58
C VAL A 47 -38.80 -18.77 4.86
N ILE A 48 -38.00 -19.83 4.77
CA ILE A 48 -37.15 -20.31 5.87
C ILE A 48 -35.74 -19.78 5.64
N VAL A 49 -35.29 -18.93 6.56
CA VAL A 49 -33.92 -18.41 6.54
C VAL A 49 -33.22 -18.75 7.84
N ILE A 50 -32.02 -19.32 7.73
CA ILE A 50 -31.23 -19.77 8.87
C ILE A 50 -29.97 -18.92 9.04
N GLN A 51 -29.60 -18.63 10.28
CA GLN A 51 -28.29 -18.09 10.60
C GLN A 51 -27.27 -19.22 10.59
N VAL A 52 -26.14 -19.00 9.94
CA VAL A 52 -25.04 -19.96 9.84
C VAL A 52 -23.80 -19.35 10.50
N ALA A 53 -23.10 -20.17 11.28
CA ALA A 53 -21.81 -19.77 11.82
C ALA A 53 -20.81 -19.54 10.67
N PRO A 54 -20.05 -18.45 10.68
CA PRO A 54 -19.13 -18.15 9.58
C PRO A 54 -17.86 -19.00 9.73
N THR A 55 -17.93 -20.22 9.23
CA THR A 55 -16.84 -21.19 9.26
C THR A 55 -16.15 -21.28 7.89
N LEU A 56 -14.82 -21.16 7.91
CA LEU A 56 -13.96 -21.37 6.75
C LEU A 56 -14.01 -22.83 6.29
N GLY A 57 -14.32 -23.06 5.00
CA GLY A 57 -14.14 -24.37 4.35
C GLY A 57 -15.25 -25.40 4.55
N LEU A 58 -16.37 -25.07 5.19
CA LEU A 58 -17.51 -25.99 5.27
C LEU A 58 -18.20 -26.11 3.89
N GLN A 59 -18.34 -27.34 3.40
CA GLN A 59 -19.19 -27.62 2.24
C GLN A 59 -20.64 -27.35 2.63
N LEU A 60 -21.37 -26.61 1.77
CA LEU A 60 -22.78 -26.24 1.95
C LEU A 60 -23.75 -27.42 2.16
N ASN A 61 -23.28 -28.66 1.99
CA ASN A 61 -24.07 -29.89 2.10
C ASN A 61 -24.38 -30.32 3.54
N SER A 62 -23.87 -29.64 4.56
CA SER A 62 -24.10 -29.99 5.98
C SER A 62 -25.21 -29.19 6.67
N PHE A 63 -25.88 -28.26 5.99
CA PHE A 63 -26.89 -27.40 6.60
C PHE A 63 -28.30 -28.01 6.55
N PRO A 64 -29.17 -27.72 7.54
CA PRO A 64 -30.58 -28.06 7.47
C PRO A 64 -31.21 -27.55 6.16
N ARG A 65 -32.24 -28.23 5.63
CA ARG A 65 -32.99 -27.74 4.47
C ARG A 65 -33.54 -26.33 4.77
N SER A 66 -32.96 -25.30 4.14
CA SER A 66 -33.44 -23.92 4.17
C SER A 66 -33.62 -23.37 2.75
N ASP A 67 -34.50 -22.38 2.64
CA ASP A 67 -34.66 -21.63 1.39
C ASP A 67 -33.47 -20.69 1.19
N PHE A 68 -33.05 -20.03 2.29
CA PHE A 68 -31.94 -19.09 2.34
C PHE A 68 -31.11 -19.24 3.63
N TYR A 69 -29.94 -18.62 3.67
CA TYR A 69 -29.12 -18.51 4.89
C TYR A 69 -28.36 -17.18 4.94
N TYR A 70 -27.89 -16.79 6.12
CA TYR A 70 -27.00 -15.65 6.30
C TYR A 70 -25.93 -15.95 7.35
N ASP A 71 -24.74 -15.43 7.15
CA ASP A 71 -23.56 -15.57 8.02
C ASP A 71 -22.98 -14.22 8.44
N MET A 72 -23.42 -13.14 7.80
CA MET A 72 -22.93 -11.78 8.01
C MET A 72 -24.09 -10.78 8.08
N GLU A 73 -23.84 -9.69 8.79
CA GLU A 73 -24.61 -8.46 8.75
C GLU A 73 -24.06 -7.52 7.69
N TYR A 74 -24.96 -6.79 7.02
CA TYR A 74 -24.66 -5.67 6.14
C TYR A 74 -25.21 -4.37 6.72
N CYS A 75 -24.30 -3.41 6.92
CA CYS A 75 -24.61 -2.03 7.28
C CYS A 75 -24.31 -1.10 6.10
N VAL A 76 -25.17 -0.11 5.88
CA VAL A 76 -24.98 0.89 4.80
C VAL A 76 -23.73 1.72 5.06
N GLU A 77 -23.56 2.14 6.32
CA GLU A 77 -22.38 2.87 6.79
C GLU A 77 -21.08 2.12 6.47
N TYR A 78 -20.20 2.82 5.77
CA TYR A 78 -18.91 2.30 5.30
C TYR A 78 -19.03 1.00 4.48
N SER A 79 -20.21 0.72 3.92
CA SER A 79 -20.50 -0.52 3.18
C SER A 79 -20.02 -1.76 3.94
N THR A 80 -20.33 -1.82 5.24
CA THR A 80 -19.76 -2.80 6.15
C THR A 80 -20.45 -4.15 6.03
N PHE A 81 -19.66 -5.19 5.78
CA PHE A 81 -20.03 -6.60 5.95
C PHE A 81 -19.28 -7.14 7.17
N ARG A 82 -20.00 -7.51 8.24
CA ARG A 82 -19.37 -8.01 9.47
C ARG A 82 -19.98 -9.33 9.92
N THR A 83 -19.17 -10.12 10.61
CA THR A 83 -19.60 -11.38 11.22
C THR A 83 -20.61 -11.10 12.32
N LEU A 84 -21.71 -11.85 12.34
CA LEU A 84 -22.63 -11.85 13.48
C LEU A 84 -22.12 -12.79 14.57
N LEU A 85 -22.03 -12.29 15.80
CA LEU A 85 -21.76 -13.13 16.97
C LEU A 85 -22.99 -14.03 17.22
N THR A 86 -22.77 -15.34 17.26
CA THR A 86 -23.79 -16.31 17.69
C THR A 86 -23.68 -16.52 19.20
N ASP A 87 -24.82 -16.53 19.89
CA ASP A 87 -24.92 -16.69 21.36
C ASP A 87 -24.25 -17.98 21.90
N TYR A 88 -23.91 -18.94 21.03
CA TYR A 88 -23.20 -20.17 21.38
C TYR A 88 -21.69 -20.01 21.62
N SER A 89 -21.12 -18.82 21.40
CA SER A 89 -19.69 -18.55 21.62
C SER A 89 -19.37 -17.98 23.02
N VAL A 90 -20.38 -17.78 23.86
CA VAL A 90 -20.24 -17.17 25.20
C VAL A 90 -20.07 -18.23 26.31
N GLU A 91 -20.22 -19.53 26.03
CA GLU A 91 -20.10 -20.58 27.06
C GLU A 91 -18.65 -21.03 27.40
N SER A 92 -17.60 -20.39 26.86
CA SER A 92 -16.21 -20.75 27.21
C SER A 92 -15.32 -19.62 27.70
N CYS A 93 -15.87 -18.44 28.02
CA CYS A 93 -15.15 -17.43 28.79
C CYS A 93 -15.97 -17.11 30.03
N ASP A 94 -15.43 -17.53 31.17
CA ASP A 94 -16.06 -17.55 32.48
C ASP A 94 -16.68 -16.20 32.84
N LEU A 95 -17.91 -16.31 33.34
CA LEU A 95 -18.76 -15.24 33.80
C LEU A 95 -18.23 -14.69 35.14
N SER A 96 -17.91 -13.41 35.18
CA SER A 96 -18.30 -12.61 36.34
C SER A 96 -18.49 -11.15 35.95
N LEU A 97 -19.67 -10.64 36.35
CA LEU A 97 -20.16 -9.26 36.28
C LEU A 97 -20.89 -8.87 34.99
N ARG A 98 -22.08 -9.47 34.82
CA ARG A 98 -23.25 -8.72 34.35
C ARG A 98 -24.01 -8.23 35.57
N ASP A 99 -24.18 -6.92 35.68
CA ASP A 99 -25.46 -6.22 35.77
C ASP A 99 -25.14 -4.77 36.15
N ASP A 100 -25.33 -3.86 35.18
CA ASP A 100 -26.03 -2.59 35.35
C ASP A 100 -25.94 -1.79 34.04
N ILE A 101 -27.08 -1.75 33.34
CA ILE A 101 -27.34 -0.84 32.23
C ILE A 101 -27.77 0.48 32.87
N GLU A 102 -26.88 1.47 32.87
CA GLU A 102 -27.28 2.86 32.91
C GLU A 102 -26.35 3.71 32.02
N THR A 103 -26.99 4.60 31.28
CA THR A 103 -26.44 5.48 30.24
C THR A 103 -25.28 6.33 30.77
N LEU A 104 -24.05 5.99 30.40
CA LEU A 104 -22.88 6.84 30.59
C LEU A 104 -22.16 7.00 29.26
N MET A 105 -22.13 8.24 28.78
CA MET A 105 -21.22 8.66 27.70
C MET A 105 -19.80 8.27 28.10
N ILE A 106 -19.18 7.38 27.32
CA ILE A 106 -17.79 6.99 27.52
C ILE A 106 -16.93 8.12 26.94
N THR A 107 -16.68 9.12 27.78
CA THR A 107 -15.54 10.04 27.61
C THR A 107 -14.25 9.22 27.67
N ALA A 108 -13.34 9.48 26.73
CA ALA A 108 -12.03 8.84 26.64
C ALA A 108 -11.34 8.80 28.02
N THR A 109 -10.98 7.59 28.44
CA THR A 109 -10.19 7.35 29.66
C THR A 109 -8.80 8.01 29.53
N PRO A 110 -8.34 8.78 30.53
CA PRO A 110 -6.99 9.34 30.56
C PRO A 110 -5.91 8.25 30.57
N LEU A 111 -4.74 8.59 30.02
CA LEU A 111 -3.57 7.73 29.81
C LEU A 111 -2.95 7.09 31.08
N GLU A 112 -3.48 7.36 32.27
CA GLU A 112 -2.85 6.96 33.53
C GLU A 112 -3.22 5.52 33.99
N GLU A 113 -4.16 4.84 33.33
CA GLU A 113 -4.55 3.45 33.65
C GLU A 113 -4.17 2.39 32.59
N MET A 114 -3.41 2.74 31.54
CA MET A 114 -2.96 1.80 30.49
C MET A 114 -1.58 1.14 30.77
N THR A 115 -1.19 0.95 32.03
CA THR A 115 0.13 0.37 32.37
C THR A 115 0.20 -1.16 32.40
N HIS A 116 -0.86 -1.88 32.02
CA HIS A 116 -0.85 -3.35 31.99
C HIS A 116 -1.60 -3.97 30.79
N CYS A 117 -1.16 -3.69 29.56
CA CYS A 117 -1.34 -4.66 28.46
C CYS A 117 0.01 -5.33 28.20
N GLU A 118 0.14 -6.62 28.49
CA GLU A 118 1.31 -7.38 28.04
C GLU A 118 1.42 -7.26 26.51
N PRO A 119 2.62 -7.04 25.96
CA PRO A 119 2.80 -6.91 24.52
C PRO A 119 2.24 -8.14 23.81
N TYR A 120 1.54 -7.95 22.68
CA TYR A 120 1.07 -9.06 21.87
C TYR A 120 2.30 -9.86 21.40
N LYS A 121 2.51 -11.05 22.01
CA LYS A 121 3.81 -11.75 22.00
C LYS A 121 4.25 -12.27 20.62
N ALA A 122 3.36 -12.32 19.63
CA ALA A 122 3.66 -12.84 18.31
C ALA A 122 3.90 -11.72 17.29
N GLU A 123 5.01 -11.83 16.57
CA GLU A 123 5.25 -11.03 15.37
C GLU A 123 4.22 -11.38 14.29
N LEU A 124 3.64 -10.35 13.66
CA LEU A 124 2.76 -10.48 12.50
C LEU A 124 3.53 -10.17 11.20
N ALA A 125 3.40 -11.04 10.21
CA ALA A 125 4.06 -10.89 8.92
C ALA A 125 3.17 -10.12 7.92
N LEU A 126 3.70 -9.01 7.40
CA LEU A 126 3.08 -8.19 6.36
C LEU A 126 3.69 -8.49 4.98
N LEU A 127 2.82 -8.65 3.97
CA LEU A 127 3.16 -8.61 2.54
C LEU A 127 2.63 -7.30 1.93
N ASP A 128 3.51 -6.50 1.32
CA ASP A 128 3.17 -5.25 0.63
C ASP A 128 3.24 -5.44 -0.90
N LEU A 129 2.08 -5.42 -1.57
CA LEU A 129 1.96 -5.52 -3.02
C LEU A 129 1.88 -4.13 -3.66
N TYR A 130 2.55 -3.93 -4.80
CA TYR A 130 2.65 -2.61 -5.43
C TYR A 130 3.25 -1.58 -4.46
N SER A 131 4.26 -2.05 -3.72
CA SER A 131 4.76 -1.39 -2.52
C SER A 131 5.33 0.00 -2.76
N GLY A 132 5.73 0.32 -3.99
CA GLY A 132 6.46 1.53 -4.33
C GLY A 132 7.70 1.64 -3.44
N CYS A 133 7.92 2.83 -2.88
CA CYS A 133 8.99 3.02 -1.90
C CYS A 133 8.61 2.59 -0.47
N GLY A 134 7.42 2.03 -0.23
CA GLY A 134 7.00 1.49 1.08
C GLY A 134 6.28 2.46 2.02
N GLY A 135 5.64 3.52 1.50
CA GLY A 135 4.96 4.51 2.36
C GLY A 135 3.81 3.91 3.20
N MET A 136 3.02 3.00 2.61
CA MET A 136 1.92 2.33 3.30
C MET A 136 2.42 1.33 4.35
N SER A 137 3.26 0.38 3.96
CA SER A 137 3.83 -0.62 4.88
C SER A 137 4.61 0.03 6.04
N THR A 138 5.43 1.05 5.77
CA THR A 138 6.14 1.80 6.81
C THR A 138 5.18 2.40 7.82
N GLY A 139 4.13 3.10 7.36
CA GLY A 139 3.13 3.68 8.25
C GLY A 139 2.38 2.61 9.05
N LEU A 140 1.94 1.53 8.42
CA LEU A 140 1.23 0.44 9.10
C LEU A 140 2.06 -0.16 10.25
N CYS A 141 3.33 -0.46 10.01
CA CYS A 141 4.24 -0.99 11.03
C CYS A 141 4.42 -0.02 12.21
N LEU A 142 4.62 1.28 11.92
CA LEU A 142 4.73 2.32 12.95
C LEU A 142 3.43 2.44 13.78
N GLY A 143 2.28 2.36 13.11
CA GLY A 143 0.96 2.40 13.75
C GLY A 143 0.71 1.21 14.67
N ALA A 144 0.99 0.00 14.17
CA ALA A 144 0.80 -1.23 14.92
C ALA A 144 1.67 -1.27 16.19
N LYS A 145 2.93 -0.78 16.09
CA LYS A 145 3.84 -0.68 17.25
C LYS A 145 3.30 0.24 18.35
N LEU A 146 2.60 1.33 18.01
CA LEU A 146 1.94 2.22 18.99
C LEU A 146 0.80 1.54 19.75
N SER A 147 0.19 0.53 19.14
CA SER A 147 -0.77 -0.35 19.79
C SER A 147 -0.12 -1.61 20.38
N SER A 148 1.19 -1.63 20.61
CA SER A 148 1.91 -2.79 21.19
C SER A 148 1.82 -4.08 20.35
N VAL A 149 1.65 -3.95 19.03
CA VAL A 149 1.65 -5.06 18.07
C VAL A 149 2.90 -4.98 17.20
N ASN A 150 3.67 -6.07 17.16
CA ASN A 150 4.87 -6.16 16.33
C ASN A 150 4.50 -6.62 14.90
N LEU A 151 4.18 -5.66 14.02
CA LEU A 151 3.96 -5.91 12.59
C LEU A 151 5.24 -5.65 11.80
N VAL A 152 5.68 -6.63 11.01
CA VAL A 152 6.93 -6.53 10.22
C VAL A 152 6.65 -6.81 8.75
N THR A 153 7.08 -5.89 7.88
CA THR A 153 7.08 -6.12 6.42
C THR A 153 8.10 -7.19 6.07
N ARG A 154 7.63 -8.43 5.90
CA ARG A 154 8.48 -9.58 5.57
C ARG A 154 8.74 -9.68 4.07
N TRP A 155 7.76 -9.32 3.25
CA TRP A 155 7.86 -9.36 1.80
C TRP A 155 7.29 -8.08 1.18
N ALA A 156 7.90 -7.63 0.10
CA ALA A 156 7.40 -6.52 -0.70
C ALA A 156 7.62 -6.80 -2.19
N VAL A 157 6.65 -6.43 -3.03
CA VAL A 157 6.68 -6.65 -4.48
C VAL A 157 6.41 -5.33 -5.21
N ASP A 158 7.28 -4.96 -6.14
CA ASP A 158 7.08 -3.83 -7.05
C ASP A 158 7.84 -4.02 -8.37
N ALA A 159 7.28 -3.52 -9.47
CA ALA A 159 7.90 -3.62 -10.78
C ALA A 159 8.99 -2.55 -11.03
N ASP A 160 9.01 -1.44 -10.30
CA ASP A 160 10.06 -0.42 -10.42
C ASP A 160 11.27 -0.74 -9.51
N ASN A 161 12.42 -0.98 -10.15
CA ASN A 161 13.66 -1.29 -9.44
C ASN A 161 14.08 -0.18 -8.45
N SER A 162 13.88 1.10 -8.78
CA SER A 162 14.31 2.20 -7.90
C SER A 162 13.43 2.32 -6.65
N ALA A 163 12.15 1.97 -6.77
CA ALA A 163 11.23 1.85 -5.66
C ALA A 163 11.63 0.69 -4.74
N CYS A 164 11.93 -0.48 -5.33
CA CYS A 164 12.46 -1.66 -4.62
C CYS A 164 13.75 -1.33 -3.86
N ASP A 165 14.73 -0.71 -4.52
CA ASP A 165 16.00 -0.30 -3.91
C ASP A 165 15.78 0.64 -2.72
N SER A 166 14.79 1.55 -2.82
CA SER A 166 14.45 2.47 -1.74
C SER A 166 13.83 1.74 -0.55
N LEU A 167 12.87 0.85 -0.80
CA LEU A 167 12.24 0.07 0.26
C LEU A 167 13.29 -0.81 0.97
N LYS A 168 14.14 -1.52 0.20
CA LYS A 168 15.21 -2.38 0.75
C LYS A 168 16.25 -1.59 1.54
N LEU A 169 16.56 -0.36 1.15
CA LEU A 169 17.48 0.51 1.87
C LEU A 169 16.95 0.91 3.25
N ASN A 170 15.65 1.15 3.37
CA ASN A 170 15.04 1.59 4.64
C ASN A 170 14.58 0.41 5.52
N HIS A 171 14.31 -0.75 4.90
CA HIS A 171 13.86 -2.00 5.53
C HIS A 171 14.72 -3.18 5.06
N PRO A 172 15.99 -3.28 5.52
CA PRO A 172 16.92 -4.32 5.09
C PRO A 172 16.46 -5.74 5.42
N GLU A 173 15.59 -5.90 6.42
CA GLU A 173 14.97 -7.16 6.84
C GLU A 173 13.92 -7.71 5.86
N THR A 174 13.36 -6.85 5.00
CA THR A 174 12.29 -7.22 4.06
C THR A 174 12.85 -7.95 2.84
N GLN A 175 12.20 -9.02 2.40
CA GLN A 175 12.46 -9.65 1.10
C GLN A 175 11.75 -8.83 0.01
N VAL A 176 12.50 -7.95 -0.65
CA VAL A 176 11.99 -7.06 -1.69
C VAL A 176 12.23 -7.69 -3.05
N ARG A 177 11.15 -7.88 -3.82
CA ARG A 177 11.17 -8.53 -5.12
C ARG A 177 10.83 -7.54 -6.22
N ASN A 178 11.76 -7.38 -7.17
CA ASN A 178 11.55 -6.53 -8.33
C ASN A 178 10.95 -7.34 -9.49
N GLU A 179 9.63 -7.54 -9.46
CA GLU A 179 8.89 -8.32 -10.46
C GLU A 179 7.42 -7.85 -10.50
N ASN A 180 6.68 -8.28 -11.52
CA ASN A 180 5.25 -7.96 -11.60
C ASN A 180 4.45 -8.84 -10.62
N ALA A 181 3.29 -8.34 -10.19
CA ALA A 181 2.43 -9.09 -9.27
C ALA A 181 1.89 -10.40 -9.88
N GLU A 182 1.65 -10.47 -11.21
CA GLU A 182 1.24 -11.74 -11.85
C GLU A 182 2.35 -12.78 -11.79
N ASP A 183 3.58 -12.35 -12.08
CA ASP A 183 4.77 -13.21 -12.03
C ASP A 183 4.99 -13.70 -10.59
N PHE A 184 4.84 -12.82 -9.61
CA PHE A 184 4.89 -13.20 -8.20
C PHE A 184 3.82 -14.24 -7.84
N LEU A 185 2.57 -14.10 -8.29
CA LEU A 185 1.52 -15.09 -8.03
C LEU A 185 1.88 -16.47 -8.61
N GLU A 186 2.40 -16.53 -9.84
CA GLU A 186 2.82 -17.79 -10.44
C GLU A 186 4.07 -18.36 -9.77
N LEU A 187 4.99 -17.50 -9.31
CA LEU A 187 6.11 -17.89 -8.45
C LEU A 187 5.62 -18.52 -7.15
N LEU A 188 4.63 -17.95 -6.48
CA LEU A 188 4.07 -18.49 -5.24
C LEU A 188 3.46 -19.89 -5.46
N LYS A 189 2.70 -20.09 -6.55
CA LYS A 189 2.14 -21.40 -6.92
C LYS A 189 3.24 -22.41 -7.25
N GLY A 190 4.30 -21.98 -7.94
CA GLY A 190 5.47 -22.81 -8.22
C GLY A 190 6.23 -23.19 -6.95
N TRP A 191 6.41 -22.22 -6.05
CA TRP A 191 7.06 -22.39 -4.75
C TRP A 191 6.32 -23.36 -3.85
N GLU A 192 4.99 -23.26 -3.77
CA GLU A 192 4.15 -24.22 -3.03
C GLU A 192 4.38 -25.66 -3.51
N LYS A 193 4.40 -25.90 -4.83
CA LYS A 193 4.67 -27.22 -5.41
C LYS A 193 6.07 -27.72 -5.08
N LEU A 194 7.08 -26.85 -5.14
CA LEU A 194 8.45 -27.19 -4.77
C LEU A 194 8.57 -27.57 -3.29
N CYS A 195 7.93 -26.83 -2.39
CA CYS A 195 7.89 -27.15 -0.97
C CYS A 195 7.15 -28.46 -0.69
N GLN A 196 6.01 -28.70 -1.34
CA GLN A 196 5.30 -30.00 -1.28
C GLN A 196 6.22 -31.15 -1.66
N TRP A 197 6.98 -31.01 -2.73
CA TRP A 197 7.84 -32.09 -3.21
C TRP A 197 9.09 -32.32 -2.35
N TYR A 198 9.84 -31.26 -2.01
CA TYR A 198 11.15 -31.40 -1.37
C TYR A 198 11.15 -31.31 0.17
N VAL A 199 10.13 -30.68 0.74
CA VAL A 199 9.99 -30.47 2.20
C VAL A 199 9.00 -31.47 2.78
N PHE A 200 7.77 -31.53 2.24
CA PHE A 200 6.69 -32.29 2.87
C PHE A 200 6.66 -33.78 2.46
N ASN A 201 6.88 -34.12 1.19
CA ASN A 201 6.80 -35.53 0.73
C ASN A 201 8.00 -36.40 1.14
N ASN A 202 9.17 -35.82 1.44
CA ASN A 202 10.35 -36.58 1.88
C ASN A 202 10.36 -36.91 3.39
N LEU A 203 9.41 -36.41 4.18
CA LEU A 203 9.28 -36.80 5.59
C LEU A 203 8.77 -38.25 5.75
N ASP A 204 7.90 -38.71 4.85
CA ASP A 204 7.32 -40.06 4.90
C ASP A 204 8.34 -41.18 4.62
N THR A 205 9.36 -40.89 3.80
CA THR A 205 10.44 -41.84 3.51
C THR A 205 11.41 -41.99 4.70
N THR A 206 11.53 -40.96 5.53
CA THR A 206 12.48 -40.94 6.66
C THR A 206 11.95 -41.71 7.89
N LEU A 207 10.63 -41.92 7.99
CA LEU A 207 10.02 -42.75 9.03
C LEU A 207 10.09 -44.25 8.71
N LYS A 208 10.18 -44.63 7.42
CA LYS A 208 10.33 -46.05 7.01
C LYS A 208 11.78 -46.54 7.03
N SER A 209 12.77 -45.65 7.02
CA SER A 209 14.19 -46.01 7.04
C SER A 209 14.81 -46.13 8.44
N ARG A 210 14.00 -46.11 9.51
CA ARG A 210 14.47 -46.28 10.91
C ARG A 210 14.39 -47.70 11.44
N GLU A 211 13.89 -48.66 10.67
CA GLU A 211 13.79 -50.07 11.09
C GLU A 211 14.75 -51.04 10.38
N ASP A 212 15.54 -50.59 9.41
CA ASP A 212 16.52 -51.46 8.73
C ASP A 212 17.77 -50.64 8.38
N ASP A 213 18.77 -50.63 9.27
CA ASP A 213 20.20 -50.64 8.90
C ASP A 213 21.09 -50.68 10.15
N THR A 214 21.15 -51.84 10.79
CA THR A 214 22.37 -52.28 11.50
C THR A 214 23.21 -53.10 10.55
N ARG A 215 24.03 -52.46 9.71
CA ARG A 215 25.18 -53.11 9.05
C ARG A 215 26.37 -52.17 8.97
N GLU A 216 27.45 -52.62 9.59
CA GLU A 216 28.78 -52.01 9.59
C GLU A 216 29.28 -51.74 8.16
N VAL A 217 29.76 -50.52 7.90
CA VAL A 217 30.57 -50.23 6.70
C VAL A 217 31.94 -49.73 7.15
N LYS A 218 32.94 -50.55 6.82
CA LYS A 218 34.36 -50.31 7.06
C LYS A 218 34.86 -49.06 6.33
N SER A 219 35.69 -48.30 7.03
CA SER A 219 36.49 -47.20 6.53
C SER A 219 37.46 -47.65 5.43
N ASN A 220 37.33 -47.09 4.23
CA ASN A 220 38.42 -47.04 3.25
C ASN A 220 38.64 -45.57 2.88
N LEU A 221 39.73 -45.00 3.40
CA LEU A 221 40.32 -43.79 2.87
C LEU A 221 40.85 -44.08 1.47
N ASN A 222 40.33 -43.38 0.46
CA ASN A 222 41.06 -43.12 -0.77
C ASN A 222 40.89 -41.65 -1.16
N SER A 223 42.03 -41.03 -1.45
CA SER A 223 42.29 -39.65 -1.85
C SER A 223 41.47 -39.16 -3.05
N PRO A 224 41.22 -37.84 -3.18
CA PRO A 224 40.49 -37.27 -4.30
C PRO A 224 41.35 -37.34 -5.57
N SER A 225 40.93 -38.12 -6.56
CA SER A 225 41.45 -38.01 -7.91
C SER A 225 40.83 -36.78 -8.57
N ASP A 226 41.64 -35.74 -8.76
CA ASP A 226 41.34 -34.58 -9.59
C ASP A 226 40.89 -35.01 -10.99
N VAL A 227 39.58 -34.94 -11.23
CA VAL A 227 39.05 -34.96 -12.60
C VAL A 227 39.38 -33.60 -13.19
N LYS A 228 40.34 -33.57 -14.12
CA LYS A 228 40.63 -32.38 -14.94
C LYS A 228 39.39 -31.99 -15.74
N ILE A 229 38.73 -30.93 -15.29
CA ILE A 229 37.65 -30.26 -16.01
C ILE A 229 38.21 -29.72 -17.34
N SER A 230 37.52 -30.01 -18.45
CA SER A 230 37.91 -29.54 -19.77
C SER A 230 37.67 -28.03 -19.91
N ALA A 231 38.43 -27.33 -20.77
CA ALA A 231 38.29 -25.88 -20.96
C ALA A 231 36.91 -25.56 -21.58
N GLY A 232 35.98 -25.03 -20.76
CA GLY A 232 34.64 -24.61 -21.18
C GLY A 232 33.48 -25.10 -20.30
N GLU A 233 33.73 -25.89 -19.26
CA GLU A 233 32.68 -26.40 -18.35
C GLU A 233 32.50 -25.49 -17.12
N PHE A 234 31.26 -25.12 -16.81
CA PHE A 234 30.88 -24.33 -15.64
C PHE A 234 30.23 -25.22 -14.57
N GLU A 235 30.65 -25.08 -13.31
CA GLU A 235 30.11 -25.85 -12.17
C GLU A 235 29.23 -24.96 -11.28
N VAL A 236 28.03 -25.45 -10.95
CA VAL A 236 27.10 -24.77 -10.02
C VAL A 236 27.61 -24.88 -8.58
N LEU A 237 27.93 -23.75 -7.95
CA LEU A 237 28.29 -23.70 -6.53
C LEU A 237 27.05 -23.84 -5.65
N ARG A 238 26.03 -23.00 -5.88
CA ARG A 238 24.75 -22.99 -5.17
C ARG A 238 23.70 -22.15 -5.90
N LEU A 239 22.44 -22.32 -5.55
CA LEU A 239 21.35 -21.43 -5.97
C LEU A 239 21.18 -20.30 -4.95
N VAL A 240 20.87 -19.10 -5.43
CA VAL A 240 20.85 -17.87 -4.64
C VAL A 240 19.45 -17.27 -4.57
N ASP A 241 18.65 -17.42 -5.62
CA ASP A 241 17.31 -16.84 -5.72
C ASP A 241 16.45 -17.65 -6.69
N ILE A 242 15.15 -17.37 -6.72
CA ILE A 242 14.15 -17.97 -7.60
C ILE A 242 13.23 -16.87 -8.14
N CYS A 243 12.79 -16.96 -9.39
CA CYS A 243 11.76 -16.09 -9.96
C CYS A 243 10.88 -16.85 -10.96
N TYR A 244 9.82 -16.21 -11.42
CA TYR A 244 8.98 -16.69 -12.50
C TYR A 244 8.97 -15.65 -13.61
N GLU A 245 9.51 -15.98 -14.78
CA GLU A 245 9.63 -15.05 -15.91
C GLU A 245 9.60 -15.79 -17.26
N ASP A 246 9.58 -15.04 -18.36
CA ASP A 246 9.69 -15.58 -19.72
C ASP A 246 11.08 -16.20 -19.98
N GLN A 247 11.15 -17.43 -20.48
CA GLN A 247 12.36 -18.22 -20.74
C GLN A 247 13.10 -17.80 -22.03
N GLY A 248 13.09 -16.50 -22.37
CA GLY A 248 13.81 -15.97 -23.53
C GLY A 248 13.23 -16.43 -24.87
N LYS A 249 14.08 -16.81 -25.84
CA LYS A 249 13.73 -17.02 -27.27
C LYS A 249 12.62 -18.05 -27.54
N SER A 250 12.19 -18.83 -26.56
CA SER A 250 11.13 -19.84 -26.67
C SER A 250 9.72 -19.30 -26.39
N GLY A 251 9.59 -18.12 -25.77
CA GLY A 251 8.31 -17.54 -25.34
C GLY A 251 7.57 -18.36 -24.27
N LYS A 252 8.24 -19.34 -23.65
CA LYS A 252 7.66 -20.18 -22.59
C LYS A 252 7.93 -19.52 -21.23
N ARG A 253 6.89 -19.27 -20.44
CA ARG A 253 7.04 -18.75 -19.06
C ARG A 253 7.27 -19.90 -18.08
N GLY A 254 8.15 -19.72 -17.10
CA GLY A 254 8.45 -20.76 -16.12
C GLY A 254 9.39 -20.31 -15.00
N LEU A 255 9.66 -21.22 -14.07
CA LEU A 255 10.55 -20.96 -12.94
C LEU A 255 12.00 -20.87 -13.40
N LYS A 256 12.73 -19.90 -12.85
CA LYS A 256 14.18 -19.77 -12.99
C LYS A 256 14.84 -19.69 -11.63
N PHE A 257 16.06 -20.22 -11.54
CA PHE A 257 16.92 -20.05 -10.38
C PHE A 257 18.10 -19.17 -10.72
N LYS A 258 18.50 -18.31 -9.78
CA LYS A 258 19.75 -17.57 -9.87
C LYS A 258 20.90 -18.44 -9.39
N VAL A 259 21.84 -18.71 -10.28
CA VAL A 259 22.95 -19.64 -10.07
C VAL A 259 24.21 -18.87 -9.68
N ARG A 260 24.85 -19.27 -8.58
CA ARG A 260 26.23 -18.90 -8.25
C ARG A 260 27.17 -19.93 -8.84
N TRP A 261 28.07 -19.50 -9.71
CA TRP A 261 29.08 -20.36 -10.34
C TRP A 261 30.34 -20.48 -9.46
N LYS A 262 30.92 -21.68 -9.42
CA LYS A 262 32.13 -21.96 -8.62
C LYS A 262 33.33 -21.23 -9.23
N GLY A 263 34.07 -20.50 -8.40
CA GLY A 263 35.21 -19.68 -8.85
C GLY A 263 34.82 -18.29 -9.38
N TYR A 264 33.53 -17.94 -9.40
CA TYR A 264 33.02 -16.65 -9.88
C TYR A 264 32.44 -15.81 -8.74
N SER A 265 32.42 -14.49 -8.96
CA SER A 265 31.87 -13.52 -8.00
C SER A 265 30.35 -13.34 -8.19
N SER A 266 29.69 -12.65 -7.25
CA SER A 266 28.24 -12.41 -7.32
C SER A 266 27.77 -11.58 -8.51
N SER A 267 28.66 -10.84 -9.18
CA SER A 267 28.32 -10.08 -10.39
C SER A 267 28.12 -10.96 -11.61
N GLU A 268 28.58 -12.21 -11.55
CA GLU A 268 28.54 -13.19 -12.63
C GLU A 268 27.38 -14.19 -12.43
N ASP A 269 26.53 -13.99 -11.42
CA ASP A 269 25.37 -14.85 -11.14
C ASP A 269 24.33 -14.73 -12.29
N THR A 270 23.93 -15.85 -12.88
CA THR A 270 22.99 -15.89 -14.02
C THR A 270 21.66 -16.55 -13.65
N TRP A 271 20.59 -16.20 -14.37
CA TRP A 271 19.27 -16.81 -14.23
C TRP A 271 19.10 -17.97 -15.19
N GLU A 272 18.97 -19.18 -14.67
CA GLU A 272 18.81 -20.41 -15.45
C GLU A 272 17.41 -21.02 -15.27
N PRO A 273 16.75 -21.49 -16.34
CA PRO A 273 15.43 -22.13 -16.23
C PRO A 273 15.52 -23.46 -15.47
N ILE A 274 14.46 -23.80 -14.74
CA ILE A 274 14.41 -25.04 -13.95
C ILE A 274 14.65 -26.29 -14.81
N GLU A 275 14.19 -26.29 -16.06
CA GLU A 275 14.36 -27.40 -17.00
C GLU A 275 15.83 -27.61 -17.37
N ALA A 276 16.62 -26.53 -17.45
CA ALA A 276 18.06 -26.62 -17.69
C ALA A 276 18.84 -27.14 -16.47
N LEU A 277 18.23 -27.17 -15.29
CA LEU A 277 18.83 -27.66 -14.05
C LEU A 277 18.32 -29.06 -13.65
N SER A 278 17.32 -29.58 -14.35
CA SER A 278 16.76 -30.92 -14.12
C SER A 278 17.31 -31.92 -15.14
N ASP A 279 17.67 -33.13 -14.71
CA ASP A 279 18.16 -34.22 -15.58
C ASP A 279 17.14 -34.72 -16.63
N LEU A 280 15.97 -34.06 -16.75
CA LEU A 280 14.84 -34.52 -17.55
C LEU A 280 14.74 -33.94 -18.96
N VAL A 281 15.68 -33.11 -19.41
CA VAL A 281 15.67 -32.60 -20.80
C VAL A 281 17.07 -32.65 -21.42
N LEU A 282 17.52 -33.86 -21.78
CA LEU A 282 18.57 -33.99 -22.78
C LEU A 282 17.94 -34.14 -24.17
N HIS A 283 18.47 -33.35 -25.10
CA HIS A 283 18.25 -33.33 -26.55
C HIS A 283 17.07 -32.51 -27.06
N TYR A 284 17.26 -31.19 -27.16
CA TYR A 284 17.36 -30.50 -28.45
C TYR A 284 17.60 -28.99 -28.22
N TYR A 285 18.62 -28.45 -28.89
CA TYR A 285 19.03 -27.03 -28.97
C TYR A 285 19.96 -26.45 -27.89
N LEU A 286 21.08 -25.93 -28.43
CA LEU A 286 22.18 -25.15 -27.85
C LEU A 286 23.33 -25.92 -27.17
N GLN A 287 24.49 -25.76 -27.81
CA GLN A 287 25.78 -26.31 -27.47
C GLN A 287 26.42 -25.55 -26.30
N ILE A 288 25.89 -25.76 -25.09
CA ILE A 288 26.57 -25.50 -23.83
C ILE A 288 26.40 -26.77 -23.00
N CYS A 289 27.43 -27.62 -22.98
CA CYS A 289 27.46 -28.78 -22.11
C CYS A 289 27.71 -28.30 -20.67
N ILE A 290 26.64 -27.98 -19.95
CA ILE A 290 26.70 -27.83 -18.49
C ILE A 290 26.75 -29.26 -17.93
N CYS A 291 27.82 -29.61 -17.22
CA CYS A 291 27.89 -30.85 -16.46
C CYS A 291 26.88 -30.76 -15.30
N LEU A 292 25.69 -31.34 -15.49
CA LEU A 292 24.54 -31.25 -14.57
C LEU A 292 24.53 -32.31 -13.46
N SER A 293 25.64 -32.99 -13.18
CA SER A 293 25.69 -33.89 -12.01
C SER A 293 25.53 -33.06 -10.71
N ASN A 294 24.48 -33.39 -9.94
CA ASN A 294 24.12 -32.81 -8.61
C ASN A 294 23.20 -31.57 -8.59
N CYS A 295 22.58 -31.13 -9.70
CA CYS A 295 21.71 -29.95 -9.66
C CYS A 295 20.39 -30.17 -8.89
N GLN A 296 19.85 -31.40 -8.87
CA GLN A 296 18.65 -31.72 -8.10
C GLN A 296 18.85 -31.56 -6.59
N GLU A 297 20.01 -31.99 -6.05
CA GLU A 297 20.36 -31.79 -4.64
C GLU A 297 20.48 -30.29 -4.30
N ARG A 298 21.05 -29.49 -5.21
CA ARG A 298 21.14 -28.03 -5.01
C ARG A 298 19.77 -27.35 -4.98
N ILE A 299 18.83 -27.79 -5.82
CA ILE A 299 17.43 -27.31 -5.79
C ILE A 299 16.79 -27.70 -4.46
N GLN A 300 16.94 -28.96 -4.04
CA GLN A 300 16.40 -29.43 -2.77
C GLN A 300 16.96 -28.65 -1.57
N ASP A 301 18.27 -28.42 -1.53
CA ASP A 301 18.93 -27.63 -0.48
C ASP A 301 18.43 -26.19 -0.46
N PHE A 302 18.31 -25.56 -1.64
CA PHE A 302 17.78 -24.20 -1.77
C PHE A 302 16.33 -24.12 -1.29
N VAL A 303 15.46 -25.04 -1.72
CA VAL A 303 14.04 -25.05 -1.33
C VAL A 303 13.90 -25.27 0.18
N ARG A 304 14.63 -26.22 0.76
CA ARG A 304 14.58 -26.47 2.22
C ARG A 304 15.08 -25.28 3.03
N SER A 305 16.20 -24.69 2.61
CA SER A 305 16.77 -23.50 3.27
C SER A 305 15.85 -22.28 3.11
N GLY A 306 15.29 -22.07 1.93
CA GLY A 306 14.37 -20.99 1.61
C GLY A 306 13.04 -21.12 2.34
N PHE A 307 12.51 -22.33 2.48
CA PHE A 307 11.32 -22.61 3.29
C PHE A 307 11.57 -22.28 4.76
N LYS A 308 12.71 -22.74 5.32
CA LYS A 308 13.06 -22.46 6.71
C LYS A 308 13.27 -20.97 6.99
N SER A 309 13.85 -20.23 6.06
CA SER A 309 14.08 -18.79 6.17
C SER A 309 12.93 -17.92 5.64
N LYS A 310 11.85 -18.56 5.17
CA LYS A 310 10.66 -17.92 4.60
C LYS A 310 10.97 -16.87 3.51
N ILE A 311 11.82 -17.22 2.55
CA ILE A 311 12.17 -16.30 1.43
C ILE A 311 10.94 -15.93 0.57
N LEU A 312 9.95 -16.83 0.51
CA LEU A 312 8.67 -16.65 -0.15
C LEU A 312 7.56 -17.18 0.78
N PRO A 313 6.41 -16.50 0.86
CA PRO A 313 5.31 -16.94 1.70
C PRO A 313 4.56 -18.13 1.09
N LEU A 314 4.07 -19.02 1.96
CA LEU A 314 3.04 -20.00 1.62
C LEU A 314 1.68 -19.58 2.20
N PRO A 315 0.57 -20.18 1.75
CA PRO A 315 -0.73 -19.95 2.39
C PRO A 315 -0.65 -20.17 3.91
N GLY A 316 -1.08 -19.15 4.67
CA GLY A 316 -0.97 -19.11 6.14
C GLY A 316 0.28 -18.44 6.71
N ASP A 317 1.30 -18.11 5.89
CA ASP A 317 2.49 -17.38 6.36
C ASP A 317 2.29 -15.86 6.45
N VAL A 318 1.31 -15.31 5.71
CA VAL A 318 1.02 -13.87 5.67
C VAL A 318 -0.14 -13.57 6.61
N ASP A 319 0.09 -12.76 7.63
CA ASP A 319 -0.97 -12.30 8.53
C ASP A 319 -1.72 -11.11 7.93
N VAL A 320 -0.99 -10.17 7.34
CA VAL A 320 -1.54 -8.94 6.78
C VAL A 320 -1.06 -8.78 5.35
N LEU A 321 -1.97 -8.46 4.44
CA LEU A 321 -1.62 -8.10 3.06
C LEU A 321 -2.12 -6.69 2.78
N CYS A 322 -1.21 -5.79 2.38
CA CYS A 322 -1.58 -4.47 1.91
C CYS A 322 -1.18 -4.27 0.44
N GLY A 323 -1.84 -3.34 -0.25
CA GLY A 323 -1.39 -2.92 -1.57
C GLY A 323 -2.28 -1.88 -2.25
N GLY A 324 -1.68 -1.13 -3.17
CA GLY A 324 -2.34 -0.12 -3.98
C GLY A 324 -2.35 -0.52 -5.46
N PRO A 325 -3.21 -1.46 -5.90
CA PRO A 325 -3.21 -1.93 -7.28
C PRO A 325 -3.47 -0.76 -8.25
N PRO A 326 -2.58 -0.51 -9.24
CA PRO A 326 -2.74 0.63 -10.12
C PRO A 326 -3.97 0.46 -11.01
N CYS A 327 -4.85 1.47 -11.02
CA CYS A 327 -6.01 1.55 -11.89
C CYS A 327 -5.89 2.79 -12.80
N GLN A 328 -4.91 2.78 -13.70
CA GLN A 328 -4.60 3.96 -14.52
C GLN A 328 -5.73 4.29 -15.51
N GLY A 329 -6.55 3.32 -15.89
CA GLY A 329 -7.67 3.48 -16.82
C GLY A 329 -8.77 4.42 -16.30
N ILE A 330 -8.88 4.60 -14.98
CA ILE A 330 -9.96 5.39 -14.35
C ILE A 330 -9.51 6.74 -13.76
N SER A 331 -8.20 6.95 -13.58
CA SER A 331 -7.66 8.16 -12.96
C SER A 331 -8.14 9.43 -13.67
N GLY A 332 -8.54 10.45 -12.92
CA GLY A 332 -8.93 11.76 -13.47
C GLY A 332 -7.82 12.46 -14.28
N PHE A 333 -6.56 12.03 -14.11
CA PHE A 333 -5.41 12.51 -14.90
C PHE A 333 -5.24 11.81 -16.25
N ASN A 334 -5.97 10.72 -16.52
CA ASN A 334 -5.94 10.01 -17.78
C ASN A 334 -6.93 10.62 -18.79
N ARG A 335 -6.44 10.99 -19.98
CA ARG A 335 -7.23 11.60 -21.05
C ARG A 335 -8.03 10.58 -21.87
N TYR A 336 -7.63 9.30 -21.85
CA TYR A 336 -8.22 8.23 -22.66
C TYR A 336 -8.76 7.13 -21.73
N ARG A 337 -10.00 7.32 -21.27
CA ARG A 337 -10.67 6.43 -20.31
C ARG A 337 -11.69 5.57 -21.05
N ASN A 338 -11.67 4.25 -20.82
CA ASN A 338 -12.71 3.34 -21.29
C ASN A 338 -13.88 3.38 -20.32
N ILE A 339 -14.90 4.19 -20.63
CA ILE A 339 -16.04 4.44 -19.74
C ILE A 339 -17.00 3.25 -19.69
N ASP A 340 -17.13 2.52 -20.80
CA ASP A 340 -18.17 1.50 -20.95
C ASP A 340 -17.78 0.14 -20.36
N ALA A 341 -16.48 -0.16 -20.28
CA ALA A 341 -15.98 -1.38 -19.66
C ALA A 341 -14.59 -1.18 -19.01
N PRO A 342 -14.51 -0.62 -17.79
CA PRO A 342 -13.25 -0.31 -17.15
C PRO A 342 -12.43 -1.56 -16.79
N LEU A 343 -13.08 -2.69 -16.49
CA LEU A 343 -12.37 -3.95 -16.19
C LEU A 343 -11.77 -4.63 -17.42
N ASP A 344 -12.28 -4.33 -18.61
CA ASP A 344 -11.73 -4.81 -19.88
C ASP A 344 -10.49 -3.98 -20.31
N ASP A 345 -10.23 -2.87 -19.61
CA ASP A 345 -8.99 -2.11 -19.75
C ASP A 345 -7.87 -2.84 -19.01
N GLU A 346 -6.88 -3.35 -19.76
CA GLU A 346 -5.70 -4.04 -19.21
C GLU A 346 -5.01 -3.23 -18.11
N ARG A 347 -5.11 -1.90 -18.12
CA ARG A 347 -4.52 -1.00 -17.12
C ARG A 347 -5.22 -1.03 -15.75
N ASN A 348 -6.36 -1.71 -15.65
CA ASN A 348 -7.09 -1.93 -14.40
C ASN A 348 -7.02 -3.41 -13.94
N HIS A 349 -6.41 -4.30 -14.73
CA HIS A 349 -6.33 -5.74 -14.45
C HIS A 349 -5.64 -6.07 -13.11
N GLN A 350 -4.75 -5.19 -12.63
CA GLN A 350 -4.02 -5.39 -11.37
C GLN A 350 -4.93 -5.54 -10.14
N ILE A 351 -6.17 -5.03 -10.17
CA ILE A 351 -7.13 -5.27 -9.08
C ILE A 351 -7.55 -6.76 -9.00
N VAL A 352 -7.62 -7.45 -10.15
CA VAL A 352 -7.93 -8.88 -10.24
C VAL A 352 -6.77 -9.67 -9.65
N VAL A 353 -5.54 -9.36 -10.07
CA VAL A 353 -4.31 -9.99 -9.61
C VAL A 353 -4.14 -9.84 -8.09
N PHE A 354 -4.36 -8.63 -7.57
CA PHE A 354 -4.36 -8.38 -6.12
C PHE A 354 -5.33 -9.31 -5.38
N MET A 355 -6.58 -9.41 -5.86
CA MET A 355 -7.61 -10.26 -5.26
C MET A 355 -7.32 -11.76 -5.42
N ASP A 356 -6.59 -12.16 -6.47
CA ASP A 356 -6.16 -13.53 -6.68
C ASP A 356 -5.01 -13.93 -5.74
N ILE A 357 -4.09 -13.02 -5.45
CA ILE A 357 -3.06 -13.22 -4.42
C ILE A 357 -3.69 -13.30 -3.03
N VAL A 358 -4.66 -12.43 -2.72
CA VAL A 358 -5.45 -12.52 -1.47
C VAL A 358 -6.15 -13.88 -1.37
N LYS A 359 -6.78 -14.35 -2.47
CA LYS A 359 -7.44 -15.65 -2.53
C LYS A 359 -6.48 -16.81 -2.28
N PHE A 360 -5.28 -16.74 -2.84
CA PHE A 360 -4.25 -17.78 -2.71
C PHE A 360 -3.66 -17.82 -1.30
N LEU A 361 -3.20 -16.68 -0.77
CA LEU A 361 -2.50 -16.62 0.52
C LEU A 361 -3.43 -16.63 1.74
N ARG A 362 -4.68 -16.18 1.56
CA ARG A 362 -5.71 -16.05 2.60
C ARG A 362 -5.20 -15.38 3.90
N PRO A 363 -4.68 -14.14 3.82
CA PRO A 363 -4.19 -13.43 5.01
C PRO A 363 -5.32 -13.16 6.00
N LYS A 364 -4.99 -12.99 7.29
CA LYS A 364 -5.97 -12.62 8.34
C LYS A 364 -6.62 -11.27 8.06
N TYR A 365 -5.81 -10.31 7.60
CA TYR A 365 -6.23 -8.96 7.28
C TYR A 365 -5.79 -8.55 5.88
N VAL A 366 -6.62 -7.76 5.20
CA VAL A 366 -6.35 -7.17 3.89
C VAL A 366 -6.58 -5.66 3.97
N LEU A 367 -5.64 -4.87 3.45
CA LEU A 367 -5.82 -3.43 3.24
C LEU A 367 -5.53 -3.08 1.79
N MET A 368 -6.58 -2.74 1.04
CA MET A 368 -6.41 -2.22 -0.32
C MET A 368 -6.56 -0.70 -0.31
N GLU A 369 -5.59 0.02 -0.89
CA GLU A 369 -5.67 1.46 -1.12
C GLU A 369 -5.97 1.76 -2.60
N ASN A 370 -6.71 2.84 -2.86
CA ASN A 370 -6.84 3.38 -4.22
C ASN A 370 -7.23 4.87 -4.25
N VAL A 371 -7.20 5.45 -5.45
CA VAL A 371 -7.69 6.81 -5.71
C VAL A 371 -9.22 6.90 -5.61
N VAL A 372 -9.75 8.06 -5.20
CA VAL A 372 -11.20 8.30 -5.08
C VAL A 372 -11.96 8.11 -6.39
N ASP A 373 -11.29 8.24 -7.54
CA ASP A 373 -11.91 7.99 -8.85
C ASP A 373 -12.48 6.57 -8.97
N ILE A 374 -12.01 5.60 -8.17
CA ILE A 374 -12.57 4.23 -8.10
C ILE A 374 -14.04 4.21 -7.66
N LEU A 375 -14.51 5.25 -6.96
CA LEU A 375 -15.91 5.43 -6.54
C LEU A 375 -16.70 6.29 -7.53
N LYS A 376 -16.04 7.04 -8.40
CA LYS A 376 -16.67 7.99 -9.32
C LYS A 376 -16.92 7.39 -10.70
N PHE A 377 -15.97 6.59 -11.17
CA PHE A 377 -15.97 6.06 -12.52
C PHE A 377 -16.88 4.84 -12.65
N ASP A 378 -17.63 4.72 -13.75
CA ASP A 378 -18.51 3.58 -14.07
C ASP A 378 -19.33 3.07 -12.87
N LYS A 379 -20.02 3.99 -12.18
CA LYS A 379 -20.84 3.69 -10.99
C LYS A 379 -20.10 2.86 -9.93
N ALA A 380 -18.82 3.17 -9.73
CA ALA A 380 -17.94 2.50 -8.78
C ALA A 380 -17.74 0.99 -9.04
N SER A 381 -17.81 0.54 -10.31
CA SER A 381 -17.71 -0.89 -10.65
C SER A 381 -16.45 -1.56 -10.09
N LEU A 382 -15.29 -0.90 -10.13
CA LEU A 382 -14.04 -1.42 -9.57
C LEU A 382 -14.05 -1.52 -8.04
N ALA A 383 -14.59 -0.52 -7.33
CA ALA A 383 -14.68 -0.59 -5.86
C ALA A 383 -15.67 -1.67 -5.43
N ARG A 384 -16.80 -1.78 -6.13
CA ARG A 384 -17.81 -2.81 -5.91
C ARG A 384 -17.28 -4.20 -6.26
N TYR A 385 -16.45 -4.33 -7.29
CA TYR A 385 -15.72 -5.56 -7.62
C TYR A 385 -14.84 -6.01 -6.46
N ALA A 386 -13.99 -5.11 -5.95
CA ALA A 386 -13.08 -5.40 -4.85
C ALA A 386 -13.83 -5.82 -3.57
N LEU A 387 -14.89 -5.10 -3.21
CA LEU A 387 -15.75 -5.43 -2.07
C LEU A 387 -16.45 -6.79 -2.28
N SER A 388 -16.99 -7.01 -3.48
CA SER A 388 -17.66 -8.27 -3.85
C SER A 388 -16.73 -9.47 -3.74
N ARG A 389 -15.48 -9.35 -4.23
CA ARG A 389 -14.45 -10.40 -4.14
C ARG A 389 -14.15 -10.78 -2.70
N LEU A 390 -13.94 -9.80 -1.81
CA LEU A 390 -13.72 -10.07 -0.38
C LEU A 390 -14.92 -10.81 0.25
N VAL A 391 -16.14 -10.31 0.02
CA VAL A 391 -17.38 -10.92 0.55
C VAL A 391 -17.58 -12.35 0.01
N ASN A 392 -17.25 -12.58 -1.25
CA ASN A 392 -17.30 -13.91 -1.89
C ASN A 392 -16.29 -14.87 -1.24
N MET A 393 -15.08 -14.37 -0.96
CA MET A 393 -14.03 -15.09 -0.21
C MET A 393 -14.33 -15.25 1.29
N LYS A 394 -15.51 -14.83 1.74
CA LYS A 394 -16.00 -14.87 3.13
C LYS A 394 -15.21 -13.97 4.08
N TYR A 395 -14.56 -12.92 3.57
CA TYR A 395 -14.02 -11.87 4.42
C TYR A 395 -15.15 -10.96 4.92
N GLN A 396 -15.04 -10.54 6.18
CA GLN A 396 -15.63 -9.29 6.63
C GLN A 396 -14.97 -8.16 5.85
N ALA A 397 -15.70 -7.11 5.52
CA ALA A 397 -15.16 -6.01 4.75
C ALA A 397 -15.81 -4.68 5.11
N ARG A 398 -15.05 -3.58 4.95
CA ARG A 398 -15.60 -2.22 4.98
C ARG A 398 -14.75 -1.28 4.15
N LEU A 399 -15.36 -0.20 3.68
CA LEU A 399 -14.82 0.75 2.73
C LEU A 399 -14.91 2.16 3.30
N GLY A 400 -13.78 2.87 3.35
CA GLY A 400 -13.66 4.20 3.93
C GLY A 400 -12.86 5.15 3.04
N THR A 401 -13.24 6.42 2.99
CA THR A 401 -12.49 7.49 2.32
C THR A 401 -11.86 8.39 3.37
N MET A 402 -10.54 8.53 3.32
CA MET A 402 -9.77 9.31 4.29
C MET A 402 -9.00 10.44 3.60
N ALA A 403 -8.95 11.62 4.22
CA ALA A 403 -8.19 12.77 3.75
C ALA A 403 -6.87 12.90 4.53
N ALA A 404 -5.73 12.90 3.83
CA ALA A 404 -4.41 12.89 4.47
C ALA A 404 -4.16 14.09 5.39
N GLY A 405 -4.68 15.28 5.05
CA GLY A 405 -4.53 16.47 5.88
C GLY A 405 -5.15 16.34 7.27
N CYS A 406 -6.20 15.53 7.41
CA CYS A 406 -6.85 15.25 8.70
C CYS A 406 -5.95 14.47 9.69
N TYR A 407 -4.76 14.03 9.27
CA TYR A 407 -3.82 13.25 10.07
C TYR A 407 -2.44 13.94 10.15
N GLY A 408 -2.43 15.28 10.17
CA GLY A 408 -1.23 16.07 10.44
C GLY A 408 -0.32 16.30 9.24
N LEU A 409 -0.90 16.55 8.06
CA LEU A 409 -0.14 16.90 6.86
C LEU A 409 -0.63 18.20 6.23
N PRO A 410 0.28 19.03 5.69
CA PRO A 410 -0.06 20.24 4.95
C PRO A 410 -0.46 19.94 3.51
N GLN A 411 -1.28 18.91 3.31
CA GLN A 411 -1.78 18.55 1.99
C GLN A 411 -3.23 18.12 1.99
N PHE A 412 -3.87 18.34 0.85
CA PHE A 412 -5.19 17.82 0.58
C PHE A 412 -5.13 16.62 -0.38
N ARG A 413 -5.20 15.40 0.16
CA ARG A 413 -5.15 14.15 -0.59
C ARG A 413 -6.16 13.15 -0.05
N LEU A 414 -7.21 12.86 -0.82
CA LEU A 414 -8.20 11.84 -0.47
C LEU A 414 -7.82 10.51 -1.11
N ARG A 415 -8.00 9.43 -0.34
CA ARG A 415 -7.83 8.05 -0.77
C ARG A 415 -8.89 7.16 -0.18
N VAL A 416 -9.18 6.09 -0.91
CA VAL A 416 -10.14 5.06 -0.55
C VAL A 416 -9.36 3.89 0.00
N PHE A 417 -9.80 3.37 1.14
CA PHE A 417 -9.23 2.24 1.84
C PHE A 417 -10.30 1.17 2.00
N LEU A 418 -10.01 -0.07 1.62
CA LEU A 418 -10.89 -1.21 1.79
C LEU A 418 -10.22 -2.18 2.77
N TRP A 419 -10.83 -2.33 3.94
CA TRP A 419 -10.45 -3.35 4.90
C TRP A 419 -11.11 -4.68 4.54
N GLY A 420 -10.36 -5.76 4.70
CA GLY A 420 -10.85 -7.12 4.79
C GLY A 420 -10.33 -7.80 6.05
N ALA A 421 -11.15 -8.58 6.73
CA ALA A 421 -10.73 -9.44 7.84
C ALA A 421 -11.37 -10.83 7.72
N LEU A 422 -10.64 -11.89 8.06
CA LEU A 422 -11.23 -13.23 8.15
C LEU A 422 -12.38 -13.24 9.18
N PRO A 423 -13.35 -14.16 9.08
CA PRO A 423 -14.47 -14.18 10.03
C PRO A 423 -14.09 -14.40 11.50
N SER A 424 -12.95 -15.04 11.74
CA SER A 424 -12.38 -15.29 13.08
C SER A 424 -11.70 -14.06 13.69
N GLU A 425 -11.49 -13.02 12.88
CA GLU A 425 -10.76 -11.81 13.22
C GLU A 425 -11.73 -10.66 13.49
N LYS A 426 -11.25 -9.61 14.15
CA LYS A 426 -12.06 -8.40 14.35
C LYS A 426 -11.86 -7.46 13.17
N LEU A 427 -12.93 -7.00 12.54
CA LEU A 427 -12.79 -6.05 11.42
C LEU A 427 -12.23 -4.71 11.92
N PRO A 428 -11.09 -4.20 11.40
CA PRO A 428 -10.53 -2.93 11.84
C PRO A 428 -11.48 -1.74 11.63
N GLN A 429 -11.38 -0.72 12.47
CA GLN A 429 -12.17 0.51 12.38
C GLN A 429 -11.43 1.55 11.52
N TYR A 430 -12.10 2.62 11.10
CA TYR A 430 -11.41 3.77 10.55
C TYR A 430 -11.11 4.78 11.66
N PRO A 431 -9.85 5.23 11.79
CA PRO A 431 -9.50 6.24 12.77
C PRO A 431 -10.12 7.58 12.35
N LEU A 432 -10.73 8.29 13.29
CA LEU A 432 -11.30 9.62 13.06
C LEU A 432 -10.20 10.66 12.83
N PRO A 433 -10.52 11.78 12.14
CA PRO A 433 -9.62 12.92 12.00
C PRO A 433 -9.01 13.40 13.33
N THR A 434 -7.73 13.79 13.29
CA THR A 434 -7.07 14.48 14.41
C THR A 434 -6.90 15.98 14.18
N HIS A 435 -7.03 16.44 12.93
CA HIS A 435 -6.83 17.84 12.53
C HIS A 435 -8.05 18.41 11.81
N ASP A 436 -8.36 19.69 12.07
CA ASP A 436 -9.54 20.38 11.53
C ASP A 436 -9.36 20.87 10.07
N VAL A 437 -9.25 19.92 9.14
CA VAL A 437 -9.04 20.23 7.72
C VAL A 437 -10.35 20.27 6.96
N VAL A 438 -10.62 21.40 6.30
CA VAL A 438 -11.75 21.52 5.36
C VAL A 438 -11.52 20.64 4.14
N VAL A 439 -12.31 19.58 4.04
CA VAL A 439 -12.23 18.62 2.94
C VAL A 439 -12.93 19.17 1.68
N ARG A 440 -12.20 19.21 0.56
CA ARG A 440 -12.70 19.61 -0.77
C ARG A 440 -12.94 18.39 -1.66
N ASN A 441 -13.78 18.47 -2.70
CA ASN A 441 -14.02 17.36 -3.64
C ASN A 441 -14.56 16.08 -2.98
N TRP A 442 -15.67 16.20 -2.26
CA TRP A 442 -16.38 15.11 -1.59
C TRP A 442 -16.58 13.87 -2.50
N PRO A 443 -16.63 12.65 -1.93
CA PRO A 443 -17.08 11.47 -2.67
C PRO A 443 -18.48 11.67 -3.29
N PRO A 444 -18.86 10.86 -4.30
CA PRO A 444 -20.23 10.85 -4.79
C PRO A 444 -21.23 10.63 -3.64
N LEU A 445 -22.43 11.21 -3.77
CA LEU A 445 -23.49 11.12 -2.76
C LEU A 445 -23.80 9.67 -2.34
N GLU A 446 -23.70 8.72 -3.28
CA GLU A 446 -23.90 7.28 -3.02
C GLU A 446 -22.90 6.68 -2.01
N PHE A 447 -21.72 7.28 -1.87
CA PHE A 447 -20.64 6.84 -0.96
C PHE A 447 -20.33 7.89 0.11
N GLU A 448 -21.27 8.81 0.37
CA GLU A 448 -21.10 9.83 1.41
C GLU A 448 -20.89 9.21 2.80
N GLN A 449 -21.66 8.17 3.13
CA GLN A 449 -21.57 7.40 4.37
C GLN A 449 -20.31 6.52 4.47
N ASN A 450 -19.43 6.54 3.45
CA ASN A 450 -18.11 5.92 3.52
C ASN A 450 -17.03 6.95 3.86
N THR A 451 -17.37 8.23 4.05
CA THR A 451 -16.40 9.27 4.38
C THR A 451 -16.02 9.19 5.85
N VAL A 452 -14.73 9.12 6.14
CA VAL A 452 -14.22 9.10 7.52
C VAL A 452 -14.11 10.54 8.01
N ALA A 453 -15.13 10.97 8.75
CA ALA A 453 -15.25 12.29 9.34
C ALA A 453 -16.13 12.20 10.61
N TYR A 454 -16.11 13.24 11.43
CA TYR A 454 -17.13 13.39 12.49
C TYR A 454 -18.41 13.95 11.90
N ASP A 455 -19.54 13.65 12.54
CA ASP A 455 -20.84 14.14 12.12
C ASP A 455 -20.96 15.66 12.30
N GLU A 456 -21.84 16.27 11.49
CA GLU A 456 -22.09 17.71 11.57
C GLU A 456 -22.74 18.08 12.90
N GLY A 457 -22.11 19.00 13.64
CA GLY A 457 -22.62 19.49 14.92
C GLY A 457 -22.12 18.73 16.15
N GLU A 458 -21.35 17.65 15.98
CA GLU A 458 -20.70 16.99 17.12
C GLU A 458 -19.56 17.85 17.70
N PRO A 459 -19.51 18.04 19.03
CA PRO A 459 -18.37 18.66 19.69
C PRO A 459 -17.11 17.81 19.46
N ARG A 460 -16.04 18.44 19.01
CA ARG A 460 -14.77 17.76 18.70
C ARG A 460 -13.59 18.64 19.07
N GLU A 461 -12.57 18.03 19.65
CA GLU A 461 -11.28 18.65 19.92
C GLU A 461 -10.30 18.18 18.85
N LEU A 462 -10.01 19.04 17.87
CA LEU A 462 -9.09 18.77 16.79
C LEU A 462 -7.89 19.72 16.87
N GLU A 463 -6.72 19.21 16.47
CA GLU A 463 -5.51 20.01 16.31
C GLU A 463 -5.64 20.98 15.12
N GLU A 464 -4.90 22.09 15.16
CA GLU A 464 -4.88 23.07 14.08
C GLU A 464 -4.29 22.45 12.79
N PRO A 465 -4.80 22.82 11.60
CA PRO A 465 -4.26 22.33 10.34
C PRO A 465 -2.78 22.66 10.16
N ILE A 466 -1.98 21.65 9.82
CA ILE A 466 -0.58 21.84 9.44
C ILE A 466 -0.52 22.60 8.11
N ILE A 467 0.30 23.63 8.04
CA ILE A 467 0.51 24.46 6.84
C ILE A 467 1.92 24.26 6.24
N LEU A 468 2.15 24.79 5.04
CA LEU A 468 3.43 24.62 4.34
C LEU A 468 4.63 25.09 5.19
N ARG A 469 4.49 26.21 5.92
CA ARG A 469 5.52 26.72 6.83
C ARG A 469 5.95 25.66 7.84
N ASP A 470 4.98 25.00 8.46
CA ASP A 470 5.27 24.01 9.51
C ASP A 470 6.07 22.84 8.98
N ALA A 471 5.97 22.52 7.69
CA ALA A 471 6.67 21.39 7.10
C ALA A 471 8.06 21.69 6.56
N ILE A 472 8.32 22.90 6.03
CA ILE A 472 9.55 23.15 5.25
C ILE A 472 10.36 24.39 5.66
N SER A 473 9.93 25.18 6.66
CA SER A 473 10.62 26.43 7.02
C SER A 473 12.06 26.27 7.53
N ASP A 474 12.40 25.11 8.11
CA ASP A 474 13.75 24.83 8.64
C ASP A 474 14.75 24.35 7.56
N LEU A 475 14.28 24.10 6.33
CA LEU A 475 15.13 23.57 5.26
C LEU A 475 16.05 24.68 4.69
N PRO A 476 17.35 24.38 4.47
CA PRO A 476 18.31 25.35 3.95
C PRO A 476 17.98 25.74 2.50
N ALA A 477 18.19 27.01 2.11
CA ALA A 477 17.95 27.44 0.75
C ALA A 477 18.83 26.71 -0.27
N VAL A 478 18.23 26.33 -1.42
CA VAL A 478 18.93 25.68 -2.54
C VAL A 478 18.49 26.28 -3.88
N THR A 479 19.36 26.21 -4.88
CA THR A 479 19.06 26.73 -6.23
C THR A 479 18.35 25.68 -7.08
N SER A 480 17.81 26.08 -8.24
CA SER A 480 17.25 25.14 -9.23
C SER A 480 18.29 24.15 -9.81
N HIS A 481 19.58 24.38 -9.56
CA HIS A 481 20.72 23.58 -10.05
C HIS A 481 21.36 22.72 -8.97
N GLU A 482 20.74 22.62 -7.78
CA GLU A 482 21.27 21.79 -6.69
C GLU A 482 21.27 20.31 -7.08
N ILE A 483 22.42 19.66 -6.91
CA ILE A 483 22.63 18.24 -7.29
C ILE A 483 23.06 17.37 -6.11
N ARG A 484 23.50 17.96 -4.99
CA ARG A 484 24.02 17.22 -3.83
C ARG A 484 22.95 16.30 -3.28
N GLU A 485 23.32 15.04 -3.03
CA GLU A 485 22.41 14.07 -2.43
C GLU A 485 22.26 14.24 -0.91
N GLN A 486 23.27 14.84 -0.29
CA GLN A 486 23.38 15.02 1.15
C GLN A 486 23.88 16.43 1.46
N MET A 487 23.31 17.04 2.49
CA MET A 487 23.77 18.30 3.05
C MET A 487 23.46 18.38 4.54
N THR A 488 23.94 19.41 5.22
CA THR A 488 23.59 19.65 6.63
C THR A 488 22.34 20.51 6.72
N TYR A 489 21.53 20.30 7.76
CA TYR A 489 20.52 21.29 8.12
C TYR A 489 21.20 22.63 8.43
N GLY A 490 20.57 23.72 7.98
CA GLY A 490 21.03 25.07 8.30
C GLY A 490 20.63 25.51 9.70
N MET A 491 19.52 24.97 10.22
CA MET A 491 18.88 25.42 11.46
C MET A 491 18.29 24.23 12.26
N PRO A 492 18.04 24.38 13.57
CA PRO A 492 17.23 23.42 14.33
C PRO A 492 15.77 23.42 13.85
N PRO A 493 14.98 22.36 14.12
CA PRO A 493 13.55 22.37 13.83
C PRO A 493 12.82 23.42 14.68
N GLU A 494 11.85 24.10 14.09
CA GLU A 494 11.09 25.18 14.73
C GLU A 494 9.69 24.73 15.16
N THR A 495 9.06 23.84 14.39
CA THR A 495 7.70 23.36 14.63
C THR A 495 7.66 21.93 15.18
N GLU A 496 6.54 21.53 15.80
CA GLU A 496 6.35 20.14 16.25
C GLU A 496 6.44 19.14 15.10
N PHE A 497 5.90 19.50 13.93
CA PHE A 497 6.05 18.71 12.71
C PHE A 497 7.53 18.49 12.35
N GLN A 498 8.33 19.55 12.34
CA GLN A 498 9.75 19.46 12.00
C GLN A 498 10.55 18.67 13.05
N LYS A 499 10.20 18.82 14.33
CA LYS A 499 10.81 18.03 15.41
C LYS A 499 10.54 16.55 15.19
N TYR A 500 9.29 16.18 14.92
CA TYR A 500 8.88 14.80 14.68
C TYR A 500 9.51 14.20 13.41
N ILE A 501 9.44 14.91 12.28
CA ILE A 501 9.90 14.38 11.00
C ILE A 501 11.43 14.19 10.96
N ARG A 502 12.18 14.94 11.77
CA ARG A 502 13.65 14.88 11.88
C ARG A 502 14.17 13.87 12.89
N LEU A 503 13.29 13.16 13.61
CA LEU A 503 13.69 12.06 14.50
C LEU A 503 14.48 11.02 13.72
N THR A 504 15.41 10.36 14.40
CA THR A 504 16.09 9.17 13.87
C THR A 504 15.16 7.96 13.86
N LYS A 505 15.52 6.92 13.09
CA LYS A 505 14.77 5.65 13.07
C LYS A 505 14.63 5.07 14.50
N ASP A 506 15.70 5.12 15.29
CA ASP A 506 15.72 4.58 16.65
C ASP A 506 14.80 5.37 17.60
N GLU A 507 14.85 6.71 17.55
CA GLU A 507 13.98 7.57 18.36
C GLU A 507 12.51 7.38 18.00
N MET A 508 12.18 7.31 16.70
CA MET A 508 10.80 7.09 16.25
C MET A 508 10.26 5.71 16.65
N MET A 509 11.15 4.71 16.75
CA MET A 509 10.83 3.35 17.19
C MET A 509 10.89 3.15 18.72
N GLY A 510 11.17 4.20 19.50
CA GLY A 510 11.20 4.11 20.97
C GLY A 510 12.47 3.48 21.55
N PHE A 511 13.54 3.34 20.76
CA PHE A 511 14.83 2.84 21.27
C PHE A 511 15.63 4.01 21.88
N ALA A 512 15.82 3.98 23.22
CA ALA A 512 16.60 4.98 23.91
C ALA A 512 18.08 4.94 23.47
N GLN A 513 18.66 6.11 23.17
CA GLN A 513 20.11 6.23 22.98
C GLN A 513 20.83 5.89 24.30
N LYS A 514 21.39 4.67 24.38
CA LYS A 514 22.40 4.35 25.39
C LYS A 514 23.67 5.16 25.10
N GLY A 515 23.74 6.37 25.67
CA GLY A 515 25.00 6.99 26.09
C GLY A 515 26.07 7.28 25.03
N VAL A 516 25.73 7.62 23.79
CA VAL A 516 26.72 8.14 22.82
C VAL A 516 26.55 9.64 22.67
N LYS A 517 27.41 10.40 23.36
CA LYS A 517 27.59 11.87 23.27
C LYS A 517 28.28 12.30 21.97
N ASP A 518 28.01 11.64 20.86
CA ASP A 518 28.41 12.14 19.55
C ASP A 518 27.14 12.46 18.78
N ALA A 519 26.70 13.72 18.89
CA ALA A 519 25.71 14.29 18.00
C ALA A 519 26.27 14.25 16.57
N LYS A 520 26.19 13.10 15.89
CA LYS A 520 26.37 13.02 14.45
C LYS A 520 25.43 14.07 13.87
N LYS A 521 26.01 15.11 13.26
CA LYS A 521 25.24 16.18 12.63
C LYS A 521 24.18 15.52 11.74
N ALA A 522 22.90 15.76 12.05
CA ALA A 522 21.79 15.20 11.29
C ALA A 522 21.99 15.55 9.81
N ILE A 523 21.99 14.53 8.94
CA ILE A 523 22.21 14.68 7.50
C ILE A 523 20.86 14.84 6.83
N LEU A 524 20.73 15.87 6.01
CA LEU A 524 19.58 16.12 5.15
C LEU A 524 19.80 15.42 3.81
N HIS A 525 18.93 14.47 3.47
CA HIS A 525 18.96 13.74 2.21
C HIS A 525 17.92 14.28 1.23
N ASP A 526 18.20 14.18 -0.07
CA ASP A 526 17.22 14.44 -1.15
C ASP A 526 16.67 15.88 -1.20
N HIS A 527 17.35 16.85 -0.59
CA HIS A 527 16.97 18.26 -0.69
C HIS A 527 17.47 18.91 -1.98
N ARG A 528 17.03 18.36 -3.11
CA ARG A 528 17.31 18.84 -4.46
C ARG A 528 16.03 18.91 -5.31
N PRO A 529 15.83 19.99 -6.11
CA PRO A 529 14.68 20.14 -6.98
C PRO A 529 14.82 19.36 -8.29
N TYR A 530 13.73 19.31 -9.06
CA TYR A 530 13.85 18.96 -10.47
C TYR A 530 14.51 20.12 -11.22
N GLN A 531 15.55 19.82 -12.00
CA GLN A 531 16.26 20.85 -12.77
C GLN A 531 15.36 21.36 -13.90
N LEU A 532 15.01 22.64 -13.82
CA LEU A 532 14.21 23.31 -14.85
C LEU A 532 15.02 23.52 -16.12
N SER A 533 14.33 23.57 -17.26
CA SER A 533 14.95 24.07 -18.50
C SER A 533 15.31 25.55 -18.32
N GLU A 534 16.34 26.03 -19.03
CA GLU A 534 16.70 27.46 -19.00
C GLU A 534 15.49 28.38 -19.28
N ASP A 535 14.66 28.01 -20.26
CA ASP A 535 13.45 28.75 -20.58
C ASP A 535 12.46 28.80 -19.41
N ASP A 536 12.22 27.65 -18.75
CA ASP A 536 11.29 27.59 -17.62
C ASP A 536 11.87 28.27 -16.37
N TYR A 537 13.17 28.17 -16.14
CA TYR A 537 13.85 28.86 -15.06
C TYR A 537 13.74 30.39 -15.22
N LEU A 538 14.02 30.91 -16.42
CA LEU A 538 13.85 32.33 -16.72
C LEU A 538 12.40 32.80 -16.52
N ARG A 539 11.41 31.98 -16.87
CA ARG A 539 9.99 32.28 -16.58
C ARG A 539 9.72 32.32 -15.09
N VAL A 540 10.22 31.35 -14.33
CA VAL A 540 10.05 31.28 -12.87
C VAL A 540 10.65 32.50 -12.18
N CYS A 541 11.83 32.97 -12.62
CA CYS A 541 12.44 34.20 -12.10
C CYS A 541 11.58 35.47 -12.34
N GLN A 542 10.66 35.45 -13.30
CA GLN A 542 9.70 36.56 -13.52
C GLN A 542 8.45 36.45 -12.64
N ILE A 543 8.21 35.32 -11.96
CA ILE A 543 7.05 35.15 -11.09
C ILE A 543 7.33 35.81 -9.73
N PRO A 544 6.54 36.82 -9.30
CA PRO A 544 6.78 37.54 -8.05
C PRO A 544 6.77 36.63 -6.81
N HIS A 545 7.60 36.93 -5.80
CA HIS A 545 7.60 36.24 -4.51
C HIS A 545 6.50 36.78 -3.58
N LYS A 546 5.23 36.51 -3.93
CA LYS A 546 4.05 36.88 -3.13
C LYS A 546 2.99 35.79 -3.20
N LYS A 547 2.10 35.75 -2.19
CA LYS A 547 0.94 34.84 -2.16
C LYS A 547 0.07 35.00 -3.42
N GLY A 548 -0.29 33.88 -4.02
CA GLY A 548 -1.14 33.82 -5.21
C GLY A 548 -0.44 34.18 -6.54
N ALA A 549 0.87 34.44 -6.53
CA ALA A 549 1.63 34.70 -7.76
C ALA A 549 1.64 33.48 -8.69
N ASN A 550 1.43 33.71 -9.98
CA ASN A 550 1.38 32.65 -11.00
C ASN A 550 1.71 33.21 -12.39
N PHE A 551 1.55 32.39 -13.44
CA PHE A 551 1.84 32.81 -14.82
C PHE A 551 1.13 34.09 -15.27
N ARG A 552 0.00 34.46 -14.67
CA ARG A 552 -0.73 35.71 -14.99
C ARG A 552 0.06 36.97 -14.63
N ASP A 553 1.06 36.86 -13.75
CA ASP A 553 1.97 37.95 -13.41
C ASP A 553 3.13 38.10 -14.43
N LEU A 554 3.24 37.21 -15.44
CA LEU A 554 4.24 37.35 -16.50
C LEU A 554 3.99 38.61 -17.36
N PRO A 555 5.06 39.24 -17.89
CA PRO A 555 4.93 40.47 -18.67
C PRO A 555 4.10 40.26 -19.94
N GLY A 556 3.25 41.25 -20.26
CA GLY A 556 2.42 41.26 -21.47
C GLY A 556 1.07 40.54 -21.34
N LEU A 557 0.64 40.21 -20.12
CA LEU A 557 -0.67 39.63 -19.85
C LEU A 557 -1.64 40.60 -19.17
N VAL A 558 -2.92 40.48 -19.52
CA VAL A 558 -4.04 41.16 -18.88
C VAL A 558 -5.13 40.15 -18.54
N VAL A 559 -5.83 40.37 -17.43
CA VAL A 559 -6.98 39.56 -17.01
C VAL A 559 -8.24 40.37 -17.26
N GLY A 560 -9.12 39.84 -18.12
CA GLY A 560 -10.41 40.49 -18.41
C GLY A 560 -11.39 40.40 -17.25
N HIS A 561 -12.50 41.15 -17.36
CA HIS A 561 -13.63 41.11 -16.41
C HIS A 561 -14.29 39.72 -16.33
N ASP A 562 -14.12 38.89 -17.36
CA ASP A 562 -14.53 37.48 -17.41
C ASP A 562 -13.56 36.51 -16.73
N ASN A 563 -12.54 37.03 -16.05
CA ASN A 563 -11.44 36.29 -15.41
C ASN A 563 -10.60 35.44 -16.38
N MET A 564 -10.68 35.72 -17.68
CA MET A 564 -9.86 35.08 -18.71
C MET A 564 -8.59 35.88 -18.97
N VAL A 565 -7.46 35.17 -19.06
CA VAL A 565 -6.16 35.74 -19.39
C VAL A 565 -6.03 35.98 -20.90
N ARG A 566 -5.50 37.13 -21.28
CA ARG A 566 -5.24 37.51 -22.69
C ARG A 566 -3.89 38.23 -22.80
N ARG A 567 -3.34 38.24 -24.01
CA ARG A 567 -2.18 39.09 -24.33
C ARG A 567 -2.61 40.55 -24.39
N ASP A 568 -1.77 41.42 -23.86
CA ASP A 568 -1.92 42.86 -24.00
C ASP A 568 -1.59 43.27 -25.45
N ALA A 569 -2.59 43.76 -26.18
CA ALA A 569 -2.42 44.16 -27.58
C ALA A 569 -1.50 45.38 -27.75
N THR A 570 -1.22 46.12 -26.66
CA THR A 570 -0.35 47.31 -26.70
C THR A 570 1.12 46.99 -26.48
N LYS A 571 1.44 45.75 -26.09
CA LYS A 571 2.81 45.32 -25.77
C LYS A 571 3.30 44.29 -26.78
N GLU A 572 4.53 44.48 -27.23
CA GLU A 572 5.21 43.45 -28.02
C GLU A 572 5.44 42.19 -27.18
N GLN A 573 5.42 41.04 -27.85
CA GLN A 573 5.64 39.76 -27.20
C GLN A 573 7.11 39.64 -26.79
N MET A 574 7.35 39.60 -25.47
CA MET A 574 8.68 39.35 -24.94
C MET A 574 9.16 37.94 -25.32
N MET A 575 10.37 37.87 -25.86
CA MET A 575 11.02 36.63 -26.28
C MET A 575 12.15 36.26 -25.31
N LEU A 576 12.34 34.96 -25.10
CA LEU A 576 13.46 34.39 -24.36
C LEU A 576 14.71 34.30 -25.26
N PRO A 577 15.92 34.16 -24.68
CA PRO A 577 17.16 33.97 -25.45
C PRO A 577 17.12 32.79 -26.44
N SER A 578 16.30 31.78 -26.16
CA SER A 578 16.09 30.61 -27.03
C SER A 578 15.23 30.90 -28.27
N GLY A 579 14.67 32.11 -28.40
CA GLY A 579 13.72 32.46 -29.46
C GLY A 579 12.29 31.96 -29.20
N LYS A 580 12.00 31.38 -28.03
CA LYS A 580 10.63 31.05 -27.60
C LYS A 580 9.98 32.22 -26.86
N PRO A 581 8.64 32.30 -26.82
CA PRO A 581 7.98 33.37 -26.07
C PRO A 581 8.12 33.22 -24.55
N MET A 582 8.20 34.36 -23.85
CA MET A 582 8.19 34.43 -22.38
C MET A 582 6.92 33.77 -21.82
N VAL A 583 5.76 34.13 -22.39
CA VAL A 583 4.47 33.51 -22.05
C VAL A 583 4.19 32.34 -23.00
N PRO A 584 4.13 31.08 -22.51
CA PRO A 584 3.81 29.94 -23.35
C PRO A 584 2.35 29.95 -23.83
N ASP A 585 2.05 29.63 -25.08
CA ASP A 585 0.68 29.70 -25.63
C ASP A 585 -0.35 28.85 -24.86
N TYR A 586 0.06 27.68 -24.36
CA TYR A 586 -0.87 26.75 -23.71
C TYR A 586 -1.51 27.33 -22.44
N VAL A 587 -0.88 28.30 -21.78
CA VAL A 587 -1.42 28.90 -20.54
C VAL A 587 -2.65 29.76 -20.82
N LEU A 588 -2.80 30.27 -22.06
CA LEU A 588 -3.93 31.09 -22.48
C LEU A 588 -5.19 30.25 -22.73
N THR A 589 -5.04 28.96 -23.06
CA THR A 589 -6.14 28.05 -23.37
C THR A 589 -6.44 27.07 -22.25
N PHE A 590 -5.52 26.88 -21.30
CA PHE A 590 -5.68 25.97 -20.16
C PHE A 590 -6.87 26.37 -19.27
N GLU A 591 -7.79 25.43 -19.03
CA GLU A 591 -9.08 25.66 -18.35
C GLU A 591 -9.82 26.88 -18.93
N GLN A 592 -9.88 26.98 -20.27
CA GLN A 592 -10.51 28.10 -20.99
C GLN A 592 -9.90 29.47 -20.60
N GLY A 593 -8.60 29.51 -20.29
CA GLY A 593 -7.88 30.72 -19.89
C GLY A 593 -8.22 31.23 -18.48
N LYS A 594 -9.00 30.48 -17.70
CA LYS A 594 -9.43 30.88 -16.34
C LYS A 594 -8.55 30.31 -15.22
N SER A 595 -7.60 29.44 -15.55
CA SER A 595 -6.73 28.84 -14.55
C SER A 595 -5.82 29.86 -13.88
N LYS A 596 -5.42 29.55 -12.64
CA LYS A 596 -4.37 30.22 -11.87
C LYS A 596 -3.20 29.26 -11.54
N ARG A 597 -3.23 28.02 -12.02
CA ARG A 597 -2.29 26.96 -11.63
C ARG A 597 -0.92 27.01 -12.34
N PRO A 598 -0.82 27.29 -13.64
CA PRO A 598 0.49 27.28 -14.31
C PRO A 598 1.48 28.24 -13.65
N PHE A 599 2.73 27.79 -13.46
CA PHE A 599 3.80 28.54 -12.78
C PHE A 599 3.39 29.17 -11.44
N ALA A 600 2.44 28.58 -10.71
CA ALA A 600 1.99 29.14 -9.44
C ALA A 600 2.97 28.84 -8.31
N ARG A 601 3.22 29.86 -7.49
CA ARG A 601 3.91 29.75 -6.20
C ARG A 601 2.95 29.32 -5.12
N LEU A 602 3.40 28.37 -4.32
CA LEU A 602 2.78 28.07 -3.03
C LEU A 602 3.16 29.17 -2.03
N TRP A 603 2.38 29.30 -0.97
CA TRP A 603 2.70 30.23 0.11
C TRP A 603 2.70 29.57 1.49
N TRP A 604 3.39 30.23 2.44
CA TRP A 604 3.69 29.69 3.75
C TRP A 604 2.47 29.31 4.59
N ASP A 605 1.39 30.08 4.49
CA ASP A 605 0.14 29.92 5.23
C ASP A 605 -0.91 29.09 4.46
N GLU A 606 -0.49 28.33 3.46
CA GLU A 606 -1.36 27.50 2.63
C GLU A 606 -1.08 26.01 2.86
N THR A 607 -2.12 25.19 2.65
CA THR A 607 -1.96 23.76 2.41
C THR A 607 -1.65 23.52 0.93
N VAL A 608 -0.88 22.50 0.63
CA VAL A 608 -0.58 22.11 -0.74
C VAL A 608 -1.73 21.24 -1.30
N PRO A 609 -2.08 21.36 -2.59
CA PRO A 609 -2.87 20.33 -3.27
C PRO A 609 -2.20 18.94 -3.17
N THR A 610 -2.86 17.90 -3.67
CA THR A 610 -2.28 16.55 -3.68
C THR A 610 -0.88 16.55 -4.30
N VAL A 611 0.12 16.12 -3.53
CA VAL A 611 1.47 15.88 -4.03
C VAL A 611 1.41 14.77 -5.09
N VAL A 612 1.90 15.06 -6.30
CA VAL A 612 1.87 14.13 -7.44
C VAL A 612 3.26 13.59 -7.77
N THR A 613 3.36 12.73 -8.78
CA THR A 613 4.60 12.06 -9.21
C THR A 613 5.63 12.96 -9.88
N PHE A 614 5.29 14.22 -10.18
CA PHE A 614 6.20 15.15 -10.83
C PHE A 614 5.78 16.62 -10.58
N PRO A 615 6.71 17.53 -10.21
CA PRO A 615 6.40 18.95 -10.00
C PRO A 615 6.16 19.66 -11.34
N ASN A 616 4.94 19.53 -11.88
CA ASN A 616 4.62 20.02 -13.21
C ASN A 616 4.19 21.50 -13.22
N LEU A 617 5.04 22.36 -13.75
CA LEU A 617 4.76 23.80 -13.88
C LEU A 617 3.56 24.14 -14.79
N ARG A 618 3.11 23.19 -15.64
CA ARG A 618 2.06 23.46 -16.64
C ARG A 618 0.66 23.50 -16.07
N ASN A 619 0.40 22.80 -14.96
CA ASN A 619 -0.96 22.59 -14.47
C ASN A 619 -1.08 22.55 -12.94
N GLN A 620 0.00 22.80 -12.21
CA GLN A 620 0.04 22.72 -10.75
C GLN A 620 0.79 23.90 -10.12
N ALA A 621 0.40 24.25 -8.90
CA ALA A 621 1.20 25.07 -8.02
C ALA A 621 2.32 24.20 -7.42
N ALA A 622 3.55 24.48 -7.82
CA ALA A 622 4.71 23.65 -7.49
C ALA A 622 5.98 24.46 -7.16
N LEU A 623 5.92 25.78 -7.28
CA LEU A 623 7.07 26.65 -7.00
C LEU A 623 7.19 26.92 -5.50
N HIS A 624 8.43 26.98 -5.03
CA HIS A 624 8.76 27.37 -3.67
C HIS A 624 8.29 28.82 -3.40
N PRO A 625 7.82 29.14 -2.16
CA PRO A 625 7.34 30.48 -1.83
C PRO A 625 8.32 31.60 -2.17
N GLU A 626 9.59 31.43 -1.79
CA GLU A 626 10.62 32.48 -1.85
C GLU A 626 11.80 32.17 -2.78
N GLN A 627 11.87 30.97 -3.36
CA GLN A 627 13.03 30.53 -4.15
C GLN A 627 12.60 30.26 -5.59
N ASP A 628 13.46 30.57 -6.56
CA ASP A 628 13.19 30.39 -8.00
C ASP A 628 13.41 28.95 -8.44
N ARG A 629 12.66 28.04 -7.85
CA ARG A 629 12.68 26.60 -8.13
C ARG A 629 11.34 25.97 -7.82
N VAL A 630 11.14 24.77 -8.34
CA VAL A 630 10.11 23.88 -7.81
C VAL A 630 10.49 23.40 -6.40
N LEU A 631 9.50 22.89 -5.67
CA LEU A 631 9.79 22.19 -4.42
C LEU A 631 10.75 21.01 -4.66
N THR A 632 11.59 20.69 -3.67
CA THR A 632 12.55 19.59 -3.72
C THR A 632 11.89 18.23 -3.48
N ILE A 633 12.62 17.15 -3.75
CA ILE A 633 12.19 15.79 -3.38
C ILE A 633 11.93 15.69 -1.87
N ARG A 634 12.83 16.23 -1.03
CA ARG A 634 12.65 16.25 0.42
C ARG A 634 11.43 17.03 0.89
N GLU A 635 11.17 18.21 0.34
CA GLU A 635 9.93 18.96 0.60
C GLU A 635 8.70 18.12 0.23
N TYR A 636 8.68 17.50 -0.96
CA TYR A 636 7.64 16.54 -1.34
C TYR A 636 7.50 15.39 -0.34
N ALA A 637 8.61 14.82 0.12
CA ALA A 637 8.62 13.70 1.06
C ALA A 637 8.00 14.10 2.42
N ARG A 638 8.35 15.29 2.92
CA ARG A 638 7.73 15.84 4.14
C ARG A 638 6.25 16.13 3.96
N LEU A 639 5.83 16.67 2.82
CA LEU A 639 4.40 16.86 2.53
C LEU A 639 3.63 15.52 2.53
N GLN A 640 4.30 14.41 2.22
CA GLN A 640 3.77 13.03 2.30
C GLN A 640 3.97 12.35 3.67
N GLY A 641 4.60 13.04 4.62
CA GLY A 641 4.88 12.57 5.98
C GLY A 641 6.00 11.55 6.09
N PHE A 642 6.86 11.41 5.08
CA PHE A 642 8.04 10.55 5.20
C PHE A 642 9.03 11.14 6.22
N PRO A 643 9.51 10.34 7.19
CA PRO A 643 10.60 10.74 8.06
C PRO A 643 11.84 11.18 7.27
N ASP A 644 12.61 12.11 7.82
CA ASP A 644 13.78 12.68 7.12
C ASP A 644 14.92 11.68 6.95
N PHE A 645 14.97 10.64 7.79
CA PHE A 645 15.88 9.52 7.61
C PHE A 645 15.50 8.60 6.43
N TYR A 646 14.27 8.68 5.92
CA TYR A 646 13.81 7.84 4.82
C TYR A 646 14.51 8.25 3.53
N ARG A 647 15.18 7.30 2.88
CA ARG A 647 16.04 7.55 1.71
C ARG A 647 15.42 7.01 0.43
N PHE A 648 15.64 7.72 -0.68
CA PHE A 648 15.14 7.33 -1.99
C PHE A 648 16.27 7.06 -2.98
N CYS A 649 16.10 6.04 -3.82
CA CYS A 649 17.03 5.56 -4.83
C CYS A 649 16.55 5.92 -6.24
N GLY A 650 17.44 5.83 -7.23
CA GLY A 650 17.15 6.13 -8.63
C GLY A 650 17.31 7.62 -9.01
N THR A 651 16.86 7.97 -10.22
CA THR A 651 16.96 9.33 -10.77
C THR A 651 16.03 10.31 -10.05
N VAL A 652 16.30 11.61 -10.16
CA VAL A 652 15.46 12.68 -9.57
C VAL A 652 13.98 12.49 -9.92
N LYS A 653 13.68 12.21 -11.20
CA LYS A 653 12.31 11.96 -11.66
C LYS A 653 11.69 10.73 -11.00
N LYS A 654 12.43 9.63 -10.89
CA LYS A 654 11.95 8.40 -10.22
C LYS A 654 11.69 8.63 -8.73
N ARG A 655 12.52 9.41 -8.04
CA ARG A 655 12.31 9.76 -6.62
C ARG A 655 11.03 10.59 -6.42
N TYR A 656 10.73 11.56 -7.29
CA TYR A 656 9.44 12.24 -7.28
C TYR A 656 8.27 11.28 -7.51
N CYS A 657 8.39 10.35 -8.47
CA CYS A 657 7.35 9.35 -8.73
C CYS A 657 7.06 8.50 -7.49
N GLN A 658 8.11 8.02 -6.81
CA GLN A 658 7.98 7.22 -5.59
C GLN A 658 7.22 7.98 -4.50
N VAL A 659 7.62 9.22 -4.20
CA VAL A 659 6.95 10.04 -3.17
C VAL A 659 5.49 10.36 -3.55
N GLY A 660 5.24 10.72 -4.81
CA GLY A 660 3.89 11.05 -5.28
C GLY A 660 2.93 9.85 -5.30
N ASN A 661 3.45 8.65 -5.59
CA ASN A 661 2.67 7.41 -5.60
C ASN A 661 2.36 6.90 -4.19
N ALA A 662 3.26 7.11 -3.23
CA ALA A 662 3.12 6.59 -1.88
C ALA A 662 1.79 6.98 -1.21
N VAL A 663 1.30 6.12 -0.33
CA VAL A 663 0.29 6.49 0.67
C VAL A 663 0.96 7.42 1.69
N ALA A 664 0.23 8.42 2.17
CA ALA A 664 0.72 9.32 3.22
C ALA A 664 1.02 8.52 4.50
N VAL A 665 2.24 8.60 5.00
CA VAL A 665 2.72 7.78 6.14
C VAL A 665 1.85 7.97 7.39
N PRO A 666 1.41 9.19 7.77
CA PRO A 666 0.52 9.39 8.91
C PRO A 666 -0.85 8.72 8.77
N VAL A 667 -1.41 8.65 7.55
CA VAL A 667 -2.67 7.94 7.30
C VAL A 667 -2.47 6.45 7.50
N ALA A 668 -1.41 5.89 6.92
CA ALA A 668 -1.07 4.48 7.10
C ALA A 668 -0.73 4.15 8.57
N ARG A 669 -0.13 5.09 9.31
CA ARG A 669 0.12 4.98 10.77
C ARG A 669 -1.16 4.96 11.58
N ALA A 670 -2.12 5.83 11.28
CA ALA A 670 -3.44 5.78 11.91
C ALA A 670 -4.16 4.45 11.64
N LEU A 671 -4.12 3.97 10.39
CA LEU A 671 -4.67 2.67 10.00
C LEU A 671 -3.95 1.49 10.67
N GLY A 672 -2.63 1.57 10.82
CA GLY A 672 -1.82 0.57 11.51
C GLY A 672 -2.16 0.44 12.99
N TYR A 673 -2.44 1.57 13.65
CA TYR A 673 -2.92 1.56 15.04
C TYR A 673 -4.29 0.88 15.15
N SER A 674 -5.22 1.22 14.25
CA SER A 674 -6.54 0.55 14.23
C SER A 674 -6.43 -0.95 13.98
N LEU A 675 -5.54 -1.36 13.07
CA LEU A 675 -5.23 -2.77 12.83
C LEU A 675 -4.71 -3.45 14.09
N GLY A 676 -3.78 -2.85 14.82
CA GLY A 676 -3.26 -3.45 16.05
C GLY A 676 -4.29 -3.53 17.19
N ILE A 677 -5.20 -2.56 17.28
CA ILE A 677 -6.37 -2.62 18.19
C ILE A 677 -7.32 -3.77 17.80
N ALA A 678 -7.52 -4.00 16.50
CA ALA A 678 -8.33 -5.11 15.99
C ALA A 678 -7.68 -6.47 16.25
N VAL A 679 -6.38 -6.60 16.02
CA VAL A 679 -5.58 -7.80 16.32
C VAL A 679 -5.69 -8.20 17.79
N GLN A 680 -5.65 -7.21 18.70
CA GLN A 680 -5.82 -7.43 20.14
C GLN A 680 -7.27 -7.61 20.56
N LYS A 681 -8.21 -7.54 19.61
CA LYS A 681 -9.67 -7.62 19.81
C LYS A 681 -10.26 -6.52 20.71
N LEU A 682 -9.53 -5.43 20.92
CA LEU A 682 -9.91 -4.32 21.81
C LEU A 682 -10.90 -3.32 21.19
N GLY A 683 -11.07 -3.32 19.86
CA GLY A 683 -11.94 -2.35 19.17
C GLY A 683 -13.44 -2.49 19.49
N GLY A 684 -14.27 -1.57 19.01
CA GLY A 684 -15.74 -1.74 19.02
C GLY A 684 -16.25 -2.54 17.82
N ASN A 685 -17.58 -2.66 17.70
CA ASN A 685 -18.22 -3.09 16.44
C ASN A 685 -18.51 -1.90 15.50
N GLU A 686 -18.34 -0.68 16.01
CA GLU A 686 -18.56 0.57 15.28
C GLU A 686 -17.62 0.71 14.07
N PRO A 687 -18.00 1.48 13.05
CA PRO A 687 -17.14 1.70 11.89
C PRO A 687 -15.93 2.60 12.20
N LEU A 688 -16.06 3.49 13.18
CA LEU A 688 -15.10 4.55 13.48
C LEU A 688 -14.48 4.38 14.87
N MET A 689 -13.26 4.87 15.04
CA MET A 689 -12.60 4.94 16.33
C MET A 689 -11.85 6.26 16.53
N THR A 690 -11.81 6.75 17.75
CA THR A 690 -11.01 7.92 18.11
C THR A 690 -9.57 7.50 18.40
N LEU A 691 -8.60 8.22 17.83
CA LEU A 691 -7.19 8.02 18.15
C LEU A 691 -6.86 8.65 19.51
N PRO A 692 -5.82 8.16 20.22
CA PRO A 692 -5.36 8.80 21.44
C PRO A 692 -5.02 10.30 21.27
N PRO A 693 -5.12 11.12 22.32
CA PRO A 693 -4.72 12.52 22.25
C PRO A 693 -3.27 12.69 21.80
N LYS A 694 -3.00 13.68 20.94
CA LYS A 694 -1.66 13.96 20.37
C LYS A 694 -1.03 12.79 19.61
N PHE A 695 -1.86 11.87 19.09
CA PHE A 695 -1.40 10.69 18.36
C PHE A 695 -0.44 11.02 17.22
N THR A 696 -0.69 12.11 16.49
CA THR A 696 0.01 12.50 15.25
C THR A 696 1.53 12.49 15.40
N PHE A 697 2.05 13.04 16.51
CA PHE A 697 3.48 13.16 16.77
C PHE A 697 3.97 12.29 17.93
N GLN A 698 3.17 11.30 18.34
CA GLN A 698 3.49 10.37 19.41
C GLN A 698 4.64 9.41 19.02
N LEU A 699 5.58 9.18 19.94
CA LEU A 699 6.65 8.19 19.78
C LEU A 699 6.16 6.78 20.07
N CYS A 700 6.77 5.77 19.45
CA CYS A 700 6.50 4.38 19.81
C CYS A 700 6.89 4.14 21.29
N PRO A 701 6.16 3.29 22.03
CA PRO A 701 6.52 2.91 23.38
C PRO A 701 7.93 2.29 23.43
N THR A 702 8.66 2.56 24.51
CA THR A 702 9.94 1.89 24.80
C THR A 702 9.67 0.46 25.23
N ASP A 703 10.36 -0.52 24.61
CA ASP A 703 10.31 -1.93 25.00
C ASP A 703 10.95 -2.22 26.37
#